data_AF-A0A9D9DEW9-F1
#
_entry.id   AF-A0A9D9DEW9-F1
#
_cell.length_a   1.000
_cell.length_b   1.000
_cell.length_c   1.000
_cell.angle_alpha   90.00
_cell.angle_beta   90.00
_cell.angle_gamma   90.00
#
_symmetry.space_group_name_H-M   'P 1'
#
loop_
_entity.id
_entity.type
_entity.pdbx_description
1 polymer ?
#
loop_
_entity_poly.entity_id
_entity_poly.type
_entity_poly.pdbx_seq_one_letter_code
_entity_poly.pdbx_strand_id
1 'polypeptide(L)'
;MADVKMGDFLLQYYMQRRFNTMPAVVRAQFDAYAKSDDFRGNMKDWKKKLMHTDADGKLVENTMPYSAAPGTTPHPDDTTGNMTMTDDEWEKLFKAFQDAFRKMSANADSFKDNAKATSFLNEHFGNPSTHLFSNSVADPITAEPLIQGVFKQFLENYKNSLEIYFKQWGLTDSDFSYSDLISGIKSKKYNTDPAFQDKVKTVAQYINFYGNQADFRDSLGMAPGATVPDFSNVEKGFDTGAVDPAKLDYFKRNYKDFLNTLATESKVYDVFKQYDKGKISTQLDAANGNVDYANKDSKDYVPPKRDDELTPWQHLKENVSDTWSDYMDKYTKLTGDRVYFSNSAKLIFKALTGAKFNPTDGLGKLMDSAGDIKKNLMYKSPRAVEHFEWMEKTLGDLKNTMPKAFAGALKNGGQMRALVSELILNAVRDNKIDEAKTAMEVLSVVKYGYTTSKIMDTLRADKNLFTIFSDGGLSWNKNEGVKFVTNAMDKTVRFAFLTAGYAITGIGNAIRLNGSKFNGKTGRMKKAHDAWVAQNDAARTAAETRRTTENATDTAKKAPFESTLSTLDAAGINAGNIDQKRTDLQNLKTDAEQKQNVFNAAQKQHDDAQDLIDQDSQYAADLTRLQNANFALNNAITAIDAQLNNPQTFAGMPDATANALANSLMMQRMQAEQQIQQNNAEIQTTTQKRAQIPAADLANARANIAQYQTDMQNAQNIYNAAQSNVDDLNTNINDFDNATARIKELDESIKKRNDTVKNWDKDHQDKYKELMAYWDMLETGRDSHTGKFYSWMPGSAKKKQGRFDKMENMRDASGALIIDPTTGRPKQDMHKNILFQKYLDNYSMVA
;
A
#
# COMPACT_ATOMS: atom_id res chain seq x y z
N MET A 1 43.31 9.85 -43.41
CA MET A 1 42.70 9.01 -42.37
C MET A 1 41.98 9.93 -41.41
N ALA A 2 40.76 9.60 -40.99
CA ALA A 2 39.99 10.45 -40.08
C ALA A 2 40.20 9.94 -38.65
N ASP A 3 40.77 10.78 -37.78
CA ASP A 3 40.81 10.50 -36.36
C ASP A 3 39.39 10.50 -35.80
N VAL A 4 39.04 9.43 -35.09
CA VAL A 4 37.69 9.23 -34.54
C VAL A 4 37.67 9.34 -33.02
N LYS A 5 36.51 9.77 -32.49
CA LYS A 5 36.27 9.80 -31.05
C LYS A 5 36.12 8.37 -30.51
N MET A 6 36.48 8.15 -29.24
CA MET A 6 36.38 6.86 -28.56
C MET A 6 35.01 6.19 -28.73
N GLY A 7 33.92 6.94 -28.61
CA GLY A 7 32.57 6.40 -28.75
C GLY A 7 32.27 5.83 -30.14
N ASP A 8 32.68 6.55 -31.19
CA ASP A 8 32.48 6.14 -32.58
C ASP A 8 33.36 4.92 -32.93
N PHE A 9 34.61 4.92 -32.43
CA PHE A 9 35.52 3.79 -32.54
C PHE A 9 34.94 2.52 -31.90
N LEU A 10 34.45 2.62 -30.65
CA LEU A 10 33.87 1.48 -29.92
C LEU A 10 32.62 0.93 -30.61
N LEU A 11 31.72 1.82 -31.07
CA LEU A 11 30.51 1.40 -31.80
C LEU A 11 30.89 0.64 -33.08
N GLN A 12 31.81 1.18 -33.87
CA GLN A 12 32.28 0.55 -35.10
C GLN A 12 32.99 -0.78 -34.82
N TYR A 13 33.84 -0.84 -33.79
CA TYR A 13 34.52 -2.07 -33.37
C TYR A 13 33.52 -3.19 -33.06
N TYR A 14 32.51 -2.92 -32.24
CA TYR A 14 31.53 -3.93 -31.85
C TYR A 14 30.60 -4.33 -33.02
N MET A 15 30.24 -3.39 -33.90
CA MET A 15 29.51 -3.69 -35.13
C MET A 15 30.33 -4.59 -36.08
N GLN A 16 31.59 -4.25 -36.33
CA GLN A 16 32.49 -5.04 -37.20
C GLN A 16 32.74 -6.44 -36.62
N ARG A 17 32.96 -6.54 -35.31
CA ARG A 17 33.13 -7.83 -34.62
C ARG A 17 31.91 -8.72 -34.84
N ARG A 18 30.71 -8.20 -34.58
CA ARG A 18 29.47 -8.98 -34.71
C ARG A 18 29.19 -9.37 -36.16
N PHE A 19 29.56 -8.51 -37.11
CA PHE A 19 29.53 -8.80 -38.54
C PHE A 19 30.49 -9.92 -38.95
N ASN A 20 31.72 -9.89 -38.44
CA ASN A 20 32.74 -10.90 -38.74
C ASN A 20 32.45 -12.24 -38.04
N THR A 21 31.75 -12.24 -36.90
CA THR A 21 31.34 -13.45 -36.17
C THR A 21 29.88 -13.85 -36.40
N MET A 22 29.29 -13.39 -37.51
CA MET A 22 27.92 -13.71 -37.90
C MET A 22 27.71 -15.25 -37.97
N PRO A 23 26.59 -15.79 -37.46
CA PRO A 23 26.31 -17.22 -37.54
C PRO A 23 26.36 -17.74 -38.98
N ALA A 24 26.94 -18.94 -39.19
CA ALA A 24 27.20 -19.48 -40.53
C ALA A 24 25.96 -19.51 -41.46
N VAL A 25 24.77 -19.77 -40.91
CA VAL A 25 23.51 -19.77 -41.67
C VAL A 25 23.15 -18.37 -42.17
N VAL A 26 23.34 -17.35 -41.33
CA VAL A 26 23.08 -15.94 -41.68
C VAL A 26 24.18 -15.43 -42.63
N ARG A 27 25.42 -15.89 -42.46
CA ARG A 27 26.53 -15.56 -43.37
C ARG A 27 26.30 -16.11 -44.78
N ALA A 28 25.84 -17.35 -44.90
CA ALA A 28 25.51 -17.94 -46.20
C ALA A 28 24.37 -17.18 -46.91
N GLN A 29 23.37 -16.71 -46.16
CA GLN A 29 22.32 -15.83 -46.69
C GLN A 29 22.89 -14.50 -47.16
N PHE A 30 23.71 -13.85 -46.33
CA PHE A 30 24.40 -12.61 -46.65
C PHE A 30 25.25 -12.72 -47.93
N ASP A 31 26.08 -13.75 -48.05
CA ASP A 31 26.96 -13.97 -49.20
C ASP A 31 26.17 -14.21 -50.50
N ALA A 32 24.97 -14.78 -50.43
CA ALA A 32 24.08 -14.93 -51.58
C ALA A 32 23.56 -13.57 -52.10
N TYR A 33 23.22 -12.64 -51.19
CA TYR A 33 22.79 -11.28 -51.55
C TYR A 33 23.96 -10.42 -52.05
N ALA A 34 25.15 -10.59 -51.47
CA ALA A 34 26.35 -9.88 -51.88
C ALA A 34 26.78 -10.22 -53.32
N LYS A 35 26.62 -11.48 -53.75
CA LYS A 35 26.87 -11.91 -55.13
C LYS A 35 25.91 -11.32 -56.16
N SER A 36 24.70 -10.92 -55.77
CA SER A 36 23.67 -10.35 -56.66
C SER A 36 23.49 -8.84 -56.55
N ASP A 37 24.37 -8.15 -55.80
CA ASP A 37 24.29 -6.71 -55.46
C ASP A 37 22.91 -6.26 -54.91
N ASP A 38 22.18 -7.15 -54.24
CA ASP A 38 20.81 -6.90 -53.75
C ASP A 38 20.81 -6.45 -52.28
N PHE A 39 21.52 -5.36 -52.00
CA PHE A 39 21.61 -4.79 -50.66
C PHE A 39 20.37 -3.92 -50.37
N ARG A 40 19.55 -4.33 -49.38
CA ARG A 40 18.32 -3.63 -48.97
C ARG A 40 18.35 -3.20 -47.51
N GLY A 41 17.55 -2.19 -47.17
CA GLY A 41 17.45 -1.67 -45.80
C GLY A 41 18.82 -1.29 -45.21
N ASN A 42 19.07 -1.71 -43.98
CA ASN A 42 20.34 -1.43 -43.28
C ASN A 42 21.55 -2.20 -43.86
N MET A 43 21.36 -3.22 -44.71
CA MET A 43 22.47 -3.88 -45.41
C MET A 43 23.19 -2.93 -46.38
N LYS A 44 22.54 -1.84 -46.82
CA LYS A 44 23.20 -0.76 -47.57
C LYS A 44 24.22 -0.02 -46.71
N ASP A 45 23.87 0.23 -45.45
CA ASP A 45 24.77 0.85 -44.48
C ASP A 45 25.89 -0.11 -44.07
N TRP A 46 25.63 -1.42 -44.02
CA TRP A 46 26.67 -2.44 -43.80
C TRP A 46 27.65 -2.52 -44.96
N LYS A 47 27.18 -2.54 -46.21
CA LYS A 47 28.06 -2.48 -47.40
C LYS A 47 28.96 -1.23 -47.36
N LYS A 48 28.43 -0.10 -46.89
CA LYS A 48 29.16 1.17 -46.81
C LYS A 48 30.14 1.23 -45.64
N LYS A 49 29.83 0.62 -44.49
CA LYS A 49 30.55 0.82 -43.23
C LYS A 49 31.36 -0.39 -42.75
N LEU A 50 31.01 -1.59 -43.18
CA LEU A 50 31.56 -2.86 -42.64
C LEU A 50 32.26 -3.71 -43.72
N MET A 51 32.26 -3.24 -44.98
CA MET A 51 32.86 -3.91 -46.13
C MET A 51 33.61 -2.91 -47.02
N HIS A 52 34.57 -3.43 -47.79
CA HIS A 52 35.29 -2.71 -48.84
C HIS A 52 35.45 -3.61 -50.07
N THR A 53 35.92 -3.02 -51.16
CA THR A 53 36.26 -3.76 -52.38
C THR A 53 37.76 -4.07 -52.35
N ASP A 54 38.13 -5.33 -52.51
CA ASP A 54 39.54 -5.74 -52.63
C ASP A 54 40.12 -5.39 -54.02
N ALA A 55 41.42 -5.66 -54.20
CA ALA A 55 42.14 -5.36 -55.45
C ALA A 55 41.56 -6.09 -56.68
N ASP A 56 40.82 -7.19 -56.49
CA ASP A 56 40.20 -7.98 -57.54
C ASP A 56 38.74 -7.54 -57.82
N GLY A 57 38.28 -6.45 -57.20
CA GLY A 57 36.93 -5.93 -57.39
C GLY A 57 35.86 -6.68 -56.58
N LYS A 58 36.25 -7.56 -55.65
CA LYS A 58 35.33 -8.35 -54.84
C LYS A 58 35.02 -7.64 -53.53
N LEU A 59 33.76 -7.69 -53.13
CA LEU A 59 33.32 -7.13 -51.84
C LEU A 59 33.77 -8.06 -50.71
N VAL A 60 34.60 -7.57 -49.80
CA VAL A 60 35.15 -8.29 -48.64
C VAL A 60 34.88 -7.52 -47.35
N GLU A 61 34.84 -8.20 -46.21
CA GLU A 61 34.66 -7.53 -44.91
C GLU A 61 35.84 -6.61 -44.57
N ASN A 62 35.54 -5.52 -43.86
CA ASN A 62 36.58 -4.69 -43.28
C ASN A 62 37.33 -5.45 -42.20
N THR A 63 38.63 -5.18 -42.11
CA THR A 63 39.44 -5.63 -40.99
C THR A 63 38.93 -4.99 -39.70
N MET A 64 39.17 -5.64 -38.56
CA MET A 64 38.84 -5.02 -37.26
C MET A 64 39.61 -3.71 -37.14
N PRO A 65 39.00 -2.62 -36.63
CA PRO A 65 39.68 -1.34 -36.45
C PRO A 65 41.06 -1.53 -35.82
N TYR A 66 42.08 -0.86 -36.34
CA TYR A 66 43.47 -1.10 -35.97
C TYR A 66 44.01 0.06 -35.11
N SER A 67 44.87 -0.25 -34.14
CA SER A 67 45.73 0.75 -33.49
C SER A 67 47.08 0.74 -34.21
N ALA A 68 47.45 1.84 -34.86
CA ALA A 68 48.82 1.97 -35.35
C ALA A 68 49.81 1.78 -34.19
N ALA A 69 50.89 1.02 -34.41
CA ALA A 69 51.93 0.87 -33.41
C ALA A 69 52.64 2.22 -33.21
N PRO A 70 53.10 2.55 -31.99
CA PRO A 70 53.85 3.78 -31.75
C PRO A 70 55.11 3.81 -32.64
N GLY A 71 55.22 4.84 -33.48
CA GLY A 71 56.39 5.05 -34.35
C GLY A 71 56.35 4.40 -35.74
N THR A 72 55.28 3.72 -36.14
CA THR A 72 55.10 3.27 -37.54
C THR A 72 54.17 4.21 -38.30
N THR A 73 54.64 4.77 -39.41
CA THR A 73 53.79 5.45 -40.38
C THR A 73 52.74 4.47 -40.91
N PRO A 74 51.46 4.86 -41.01
CA PRO A 74 50.44 4.04 -41.66
C PRO A 74 50.93 3.67 -43.06
N HIS A 75 50.93 2.38 -43.42
CA HIS A 75 51.40 1.96 -44.74
C HIS A 75 50.51 2.63 -45.82
N PRO A 76 51.08 3.28 -46.85
CA PRO A 76 50.30 4.06 -47.83
C PRO A 76 49.30 3.25 -48.66
N ASP A 77 49.43 1.91 -48.62
CA ASP A 77 48.71 0.98 -49.50
C ASP A 77 47.49 0.35 -48.79
N ASP A 78 47.31 0.60 -47.48
CA ASP A 78 46.14 0.14 -46.73
C ASP A 78 44.98 1.15 -46.87
N THR A 79 44.27 1.04 -47.99
CA THR A 79 43.09 1.84 -48.35
C THR A 79 41.79 1.31 -47.70
N THR A 80 41.88 0.32 -46.81
CA THR A 80 40.73 -0.44 -46.27
C THR A 80 40.04 0.20 -45.05
N GLY A 81 39.79 1.52 -45.09
CA GLY A 81 38.80 2.15 -44.19
C GLY A 81 39.07 2.08 -42.68
N ASN A 82 40.31 1.91 -42.24
CA ASN A 82 40.65 1.78 -40.82
C ASN A 82 40.45 3.10 -40.04
N MET A 83 39.60 3.06 -39.00
CA MET A 83 39.39 4.13 -38.03
C MET A 83 40.51 4.14 -36.98
N THR A 84 41.20 5.27 -36.81
CA THR A 84 42.28 5.44 -35.82
C THR A 84 41.84 6.39 -34.69
N MET A 85 42.23 6.08 -33.45
CA MET A 85 42.08 6.98 -32.30
C MET A 85 43.40 7.71 -32.02
N THR A 86 43.33 8.98 -31.63
CA THR A 86 44.47 9.76 -31.14
C THR A 86 44.92 9.25 -29.76
N ASP A 87 46.14 9.58 -29.34
CA ASP A 87 46.66 9.21 -28.01
C ASP A 87 45.76 9.68 -26.86
N ASP A 88 45.20 10.90 -26.97
CA ASP A 88 44.23 11.44 -26.01
C ASP A 88 42.95 10.60 -25.92
N GLU A 89 42.46 10.06 -27.05
CA GLU A 89 41.28 9.20 -27.07
C GLU A 89 41.61 7.79 -26.54
N TRP A 90 42.83 7.29 -26.76
CA TRP A 90 43.33 6.06 -26.13
C TRP A 90 43.43 6.19 -24.62
N GLU A 91 43.93 7.33 -24.12
CA GLU A 91 43.94 7.60 -22.68
C GLU A 91 42.53 7.64 -22.09
N LYS A 92 41.54 8.20 -22.82
CA LYS A 92 40.15 8.18 -22.38
C LYS A 92 39.61 6.76 -22.24
N LEU A 93 39.91 5.88 -23.20
CA LEU A 93 39.50 4.48 -23.14
C LEU A 93 40.21 3.74 -22.00
N PHE A 94 41.51 3.95 -21.84
CA PHE A 94 42.30 3.39 -20.74
C PHE A 94 41.70 3.80 -19.38
N LYS A 95 41.45 5.10 -19.18
CA LYS A 95 40.84 5.63 -17.96
C LYS A 95 39.42 5.10 -17.75
N ALA A 96 38.65 4.88 -18.81
CA ALA A 96 37.32 4.28 -18.70
C ALA A 96 37.38 2.85 -18.12
N PHE A 97 38.31 2.02 -18.58
CA PHE A 97 38.54 0.70 -17.99
C PHE A 97 39.08 0.79 -16.57
N GLN A 98 40.08 1.65 -16.34
CA GLN A 98 40.68 1.85 -15.03
C GLN A 98 39.63 2.28 -13.98
N ASP A 99 38.79 3.25 -14.30
CA ASP A 99 37.70 3.72 -13.44
C ASP A 99 36.67 2.63 -13.14
N ALA A 100 36.30 1.84 -14.16
CA ALA A 100 35.35 0.75 -14.01
C ALA A 100 35.92 -0.32 -13.07
N PHE A 101 37.17 -0.75 -13.29
CA PHE A 101 37.82 -1.74 -12.44
C PHE A 101 38.04 -1.27 -11.00
N ARG A 102 38.34 0.01 -10.78
CA ARG A 102 38.44 0.57 -9.42
C ARG A 102 37.15 0.43 -8.64
N LYS A 103 36.04 0.80 -9.26
CA LYS A 103 34.72 0.68 -8.63
C LYS A 103 34.26 -0.75 -8.48
N MET A 104 34.58 -1.61 -9.45
CA MET A 104 34.39 -3.05 -9.30
C MET A 104 35.16 -3.56 -8.09
N SER A 105 36.44 -3.20 -7.94
CA SER A 105 37.24 -3.58 -6.76
C SER A 105 36.68 -3.03 -5.46
N ALA A 106 36.19 -1.78 -5.44
CA ALA A 106 35.55 -1.18 -4.26
C ALA A 106 34.25 -1.90 -3.85
N ASN A 107 33.60 -2.58 -4.81
CA ASN A 107 32.32 -3.28 -4.60
C ASN A 107 32.46 -4.79 -4.84
N ALA A 108 33.65 -5.36 -4.69
CA ALA A 108 33.94 -6.74 -5.06
C ALA A 108 33.01 -7.75 -4.36
N ASP A 109 32.62 -7.46 -3.11
CA ASP A 109 31.70 -8.29 -2.34
C ASP A 109 30.30 -8.43 -2.97
N SER A 110 29.85 -7.41 -3.70
CA SER A 110 28.52 -7.41 -4.34
C SER A 110 28.41 -8.38 -5.53
N PHE A 111 29.54 -8.84 -6.07
CA PHE A 111 29.58 -9.79 -7.19
C PHE A 111 30.58 -10.93 -6.99
N LYS A 112 31.02 -11.18 -5.74
CA LYS A 112 32.02 -12.20 -5.41
C LYS A 112 31.70 -13.60 -5.93
N ASP A 113 30.41 -13.94 -6.02
CA ASP A 113 29.91 -15.24 -6.50
C ASP A 113 29.96 -15.36 -8.04
N ASN A 114 30.23 -14.27 -8.76
CA ASN A 114 30.45 -14.27 -10.19
C ASN A 114 31.93 -14.51 -10.52
N ALA A 115 32.35 -15.78 -10.48
CA ALA A 115 33.74 -16.19 -10.69
C ALA A 115 34.39 -15.60 -11.97
N LYS A 116 33.63 -15.43 -13.05
CA LYS A 116 34.15 -14.85 -14.30
C LYS A 116 34.45 -13.35 -14.15
N ALA A 117 33.54 -12.58 -13.56
CA ALA A 117 33.73 -11.15 -13.33
C ALA A 117 34.85 -10.90 -12.30
N THR A 118 34.92 -11.72 -11.24
CA THR A 118 36.00 -11.68 -10.26
C THR A 118 37.35 -12.02 -10.88
N SER A 119 37.42 -13.04 -11.75
CA SER A 119 38.66 -13.37 -12.48
C SER A 119 39.08 -12.23 -13.40
N PHE A 120 38.15 -11.65 -14.17
CA PHE A 120 38.44 -10.54 -15.08
C PHE A 120 38.94 -9.29 -14.33
N LEU A 121 38.37 -9.00 -13.16
CA LEU A 121 38.88 -7.95 -12.28
C LEU A 121 40.30 -8.27 -11.80
N ASN A 122 40.50 -9.44 -11.19
CA ASN A 122 41.77 -9.81 -10.55
C ASN A 122 42.91 -9.99 -11.54
N GLU A 123 42.63 -10.36 -12.78
CA GLU A 123 43.65 -10.51 -13.84
C GLU A 123 44.21 -9.17 -14.30
N HIS A 124 43.37 -8.12 -14.29
CA HIS A 124 43.72 -6.85 -14.92
C HIS A 124 43.87 -5.69 -13.93
N PHE A 125 43.35 -5.82 -12.71
CA PHE A 125 43.35 -4.79 -11.69
C PHE A 125 43.99 -5.28 -10.40
N GLY A 126 44.98 -4.55 -9.89
CA GLY A 126 45.64 -4.90 -8.64
C GLY A 126 46.88 -4.06 -8.38
N ASN A 127 47.95 -4.72 -7.94
CA ASN A 127 49.21 -4.07 -7.63
C ASN A 127 49.78 -3.37 -8.90
N PRO A 128 50.14 -2.07 -8.82
CA PRO A 128 50.62 -1.30 -9.97
C PRO A 128 51.86 -1.89 -10.63
N SER A 129 52.69 -2.68 -9.93
CA SER A 129 53.88 -3.30 -10.54
C SER A 129 53.58 -4.55 -11.34
N THR A 130 52.42 -5.20 -11.14
CA THR A 130 52.08 -6.49 -11.75
C THR A 130 50.81 -6.46 -12.60
N HIS A 131 49.98 -5.43 -12.48
CA HIS A 131 48.71 -5.32 -13.18
C HIS A 131 48.65 -4.09 -14.09
N LEU A 132 47.88 -4.22 -15.17
CA LEU A 132 47.67 -3.16 -16.14
C LEU A 132 46.94 -1.97 -15.53
N PHE A 133 45.87 -2.25 -14.78
CA PHE A 133 45.13 -1.25 -14.03
C PHE A 133 45.45 -1.38 -12.54
N SER A 134 45.43 -0.25 -11.85
CA SER A 134 45.70 -0.19 -10.42
C SER A 134 44.88 0.90 -9.79
N ASN A 135 44.82 0.85 -8.46
CA ASN A 135 44.24 1.93 -7.70
C ASN A 135 44.97 3.26 -7.98
N SER A 136 44.27 4.38 -7.83
CA SER A 136 44.89 5.70 -7.96
C SER A 136 45.67 6.03 -6.69
N VAL A 137 46.92 6.42 -6.84
CA VAL A 137 47.72 6.96 -5.74
C VAL A 137 47.45 8.45 -5.64
N ALA A 138 47.39 8.98 -4.42
CA ALA A 138 47.30 10.40 -4.17
C ALA A 138 48.47 11.14 -4.83
N ASP A 139 48.16 12.23 -5.53
CA ASP A 139 49.14 13.10 -6.16
C ASP A 139 50.21 13.51 -5.15
N PRO A 140 51.49 13.21 -5.40
CA PRO A 140 52.54 13.40 -4.40
C PRO A 140 52.82 14.88 -4.11
N ILE A 141 52.38 15.80 -4.98
CA ILE A 141 52.64 17.24 -4.86
C ILE A 141 51.48 17.94 -4.17
N THR A 142 50.24 17.56 -4.49
CA THR A 142 49.04 18.32 -4.11
C THR A 142 48.14 17.58 -3.12
N ALA A 143 47.88 16.29 -3.33
CA ALA A 143 46.88 15.54 -2.59
C ALA A 143 47.46 14.85 -1.35
N GLU A 144 48.59 14.16 -1.52
CA GLU A 144 49.24 13.39 -0.47
C GLU A 144 49.68 14.28 0.72
N PRO A 145 50.32 15.45 0.51
CA PRO A 145 50.65 16.36 1.62
C PRO A 145 49.41 16.93 2.31
N LEU A 146 48.33 17.17 1.56
CA LEU A 146 47.09 17.71 2.10
C LEU A 146 46.35 16.68 2.95
N ILE A 147 46.25 15.43 2.47
CA ILE A 147 45.63 14.31 3.18
C ILE A 147 46.41 14.00 4.47
N GLN A 148 47.74 13.89 4.41
CA GLN A 148 48.57 13.55 5.56
C GLN A 148 48.81 14.70 6.53
N GLY A 149 48.65 15.94 6.07
CA GLY A 149 48.81 17.16 6.84
C GLY A 149 47.46 17.73 7.30
N VAL A 150 47.04 18.82 6.64
CA VAL A 150 45.92 19.67 7.08
C VAL A 150 44.61 18.90 7.23
N PHE A 151 44.29 18.00 6.30
CA PHE A 151 43.05 17.22 6.36
C PHE A 151 43.01 16.28 7.56
N LYS A 152 44.07 15.48 7.76
CA LYS A 152 44.19 14.60 8.93
C LYS A 152 44.14 15.38 10.24
N GLN A 153 44.90 16.48 10.34
CA GLN A 153 44.92 17.31 11.55
C GLN A 153 43.54 17.92 11.85
N PHE A 154 42.81 18.36 10.82
CA PHE A 154 41.45 18.86 10.99
C PHE A 154 40.52 17.78 11.57
N LEU A 155 40.58 16.55 11.05
CA LEU A 155 39.80 15.42 11.56
C LEU A 155 40.18 15.04 13.00
N GLU A 156 41.45 15.18 13.38
CA GLU A 156 41.91 14.88 14.74
C GLU A 156 41.52 15.98 15.73
N ASN A 157 41.66 17.25 15.36
CA ASN A 157 41.38 18.40 16.22
C ASN A 157 39.88 18.53 16.58
N TYR A 158 38.99 18.18 15.64
CA TYR A 158 37.55 18.32 15.82
C TYR A 158 36.83 16.96 15.97
N LYS A 159 37.56 15.92 16.39
CA LYS A 159 37.07 14.53 16.47
C LYS A 159 35.68 14.41 17.12
N ASN A 160 35.51 14.97 18.32
CA ASN A 160 34.28 14.76 19.11
C ASN A 160 33.01 15.23 18.40
N SER A 161 33.09 16.35 17.67
CA SER A 161 31.96 16.87 16.90
C SER A 161 31.82 16.16 15.55
N LEU A 162 32.93 15.96 14.83
CA LEU A 162 32.92 15.32 13.51
C LEU A 162 32.45 13.87 13.55
N GLU A 163 32.75 13.13 14.62
CA GLU A 163 32.30 11.74 14.79
C GLU A 163 30.76 11.65 14.84
N ILE A 164 30.08 12.63 15.45
CA ILE A 164 28.62 12.72 15.48
C ILE A 164 28.07 13.02 14.08
N TYR A 165 28.63 14.03 13.40
CA TYR A 165 28.18 14.42 12.07
C TYR A 165 28.42 13.32 11.03
N PHE A 166 29.54 12.62 11.08
CA PHE A 166 29.84 11.55 10.13
C PHE A 166 28.88 10.38 10.30
N LYS A 167 28.43 10.10 11.53
CA LYS A 167 27.39 9.11 11.78
C LYS A 167 26.03 9.57 11.24
N GLN A 168 25.67 10.85 11.43
CA GLN A 168 24.44 11.42 10.89
C GLN A 168 24.41 11.45 9.36
N TRP A 169 25.54 11.70 8.73
CA TRP A 169 25.69 11.73 7.26
C TRP A 169 25.88 10.34 6.63
N GLY A 170 25.90 9.27 7.44
CA GLY A 170 26.15 7.91 6.95
C GLY A 170 27.58 7.68 6.43
N LEU A 171 28.53 8.52 6.85
CA LEU A 171 29.95 8.35 6.56
C LEU A 171 30.62 7.40 7.55
N THR A 172 30.03 7.14 8.71
CA THR A 172 30.46 6.09 9.64
C THR A 172 29.25 5.29 10.13
N ASP A 173 29.46 4.01 10.39
CA ASP A 173 28.42 3.05 10.81
C ASP A 173 29.02 1.94 11.71
N SER A 174 28.32 0.82 11.87
CA SER A 174 28.79 -0.33 12.67
C SER A 174 29.99 -1.05 12.08
N ASP A 175 30.16 -0.97 10.75
CA ASP A 175 31.15 -1.75 10.00
C ASP A 175 32.35 -0.88 9.62
N PHE A 176 32.21 0.44 9.68
CA PHE A 176 33.27 1.43 9.47
C PHE A 176 33.17 2.60 10.45
N SER A 177 34.05 2.64 11.45
CA SER A 177 34.07 3.67 12.49
C SER A 177 34.90 4.90 12.13
N TYR A 178 34.74 5.99 12.91
CA TYR A 178 35.60 7.17 12.79
C TYR A 178 37.08 6.85 13.08
N SER A 179 37.33 5.89 13.98
CA SER A 179 38.68 5.42 14.28
C SER A 179 39.30 4.70 13.08
N ASP A 180 38.52 3.94 12.32
CA ASP A 180 38.97 3.26 11.11
C ASP A 180 39.33 4.26 10.00
N LEU A 181 38.57 5.35 9.89
CA LEU A 181 38.89 6.46 8.99
C LEU A 181 40.24 7.11 9.34
N ILE A 182 40.45 7.50 10.60
CA ILE A 182 41.71 8.13 11.02
C ILE A 182 42.90 7.17 10.85
N SER A 183 42.74 5.90 11.23
CA SER A 183 43.78 4.88 11.14
C SER A 183 44.12 4.54 9.69
N GLY A 184 43.11 4.45 8.82
CA GLY A 184 43.31 4.24 7.39
C GLY A 184 43.97 5.43 6.69
N ILE A 185 43.69 6.68 7.11
CA ILE A 185 44.41 7.87 6.64
C ILE A 185 45.87 7.78 7.08
N LYS A 186 46.16 7.53 8.37
CA LYS A 186 47.54 7.42 8.89
C LYS A 186 48.38 6.36 8.18
N SER A 187 47.78 5.21 7.90
CA SER A 187 48.43 4.09 7.20
C SER A 187 48.48 4.24 5.68
N LYS A 188 47.97 5.35 5.13
CA LYS A 188 47.85 5.60 3.68
C LYS A 188 47.04 4.54 2.93
N LYS A 189 46.07 3.93 3.62
CA LYS A 189 45.19 2.88 3.07
C LYS A 189 44.47 3.35 1.80
N TYR A 190 44.22 4.65 1.65
CA TYR A 190 43.61 5.25 0.45
C TYR A 190 44.45 5.12 -0.83
N ASN A 191 45.73 4.77 -0.75
CA ASN A 191 46.56 4.51 -1.93
C ASN A 191 46.44 3.06 -2.42
N THR A 192 45.97 2.14 -1.57
CA THR A 192 45.95 0.69 -1.85
C THR A 192 44.55 0.09 -1.84
N ASP A 193 43.60 0.71 -1.14
CA ASP A 193 42.20 0.27 -1.02
C ASP A 193 41.27 1.28 -1.73
N PRO A 194 40.68 0.90 -2.88
CA PRO A 194 39.76 1.75 -3.62
C PRO A 194 38.50 2.16 -2.83
N ALA A 195 37.96 1.27 -1.99
CA ALA A 195 36.77 1.58 -1.19
C ALA A 195 37.10 2.62 -0.12
N PHE A 196 38.26 2.48 0.54
CA PHE A 196 38.74 3.45 1.51
C PHE A 196 39.09 4.80 0.84
N GLN A 197 39.65 4.78 -0.36
CA GLN A 197 39.92 5.98 -1.14
C GLN A 197 38.64 6.78 -1.46
N ASP A 198 37.60 6.10 -1.95
CA ASP A 198 36.29 6.73 -2.20
C ASP A 198 35.69 7.29 -0.91
N LYS A 199 35.90 6.62 0.22
CA LYS A 199 35.50 7.11 1.55
C LYS A 199 36.21 8.42 1.91
N VAL A 200 37.52 8.50 1.72
CA VAL A 200 38.31 9.72 1.96
C VAL A 200 37.84 10.87 1.06
N LYS A 201 37.60 10.61 -0.23
CA LYS A 201 37.04 11.61 -1.16
C LYS A 201 35.66 12.10 -0.71
N THR A 202 34.79 11.19 -0.30
CA THR A 202 33.43 11.53 0.16
C THR A 202 33.46 12.35 1.44
N VAL A 203 34.32 12.00 2.39
CA VAL A 203 34.49 12.78 3.63
C VAL A 203 34.96 14.20 3.32
N ALA A 204 35.95 14.37 2.44
CA ALA A 204 36.42 15.69 2.02
C ALA A 204 35.31 16.51 1.37
N GLN A 205 34.48 15.90 0.50
CA GLN A 205 33.32 16.54 -0.14
C GLN A 205 32.29 17.04 0.88
N TYR A 206 31.94 16.21 1.87
CA TYR A 206 30.98 16.58 2.89
C TYR A 206 31.51 17.72 3.76
N ILE A 207 32.77 17.66 4.18
CA ILE A 207 33.39 18.73 4.97
C ILE A 207 33.45 20.04 4.16
N ASN A 208 33.81 19.99 2.87
CA ASN A 208 33.81 21.19 2.01
C ASN A 208 32.40 21.77 1.80
N PHE A 209 31.39 20.91 1.65
CA PHE A 209 30.01 21.33 1.46
C PHE A 209 29.44 21.99 2.72
N TYR A 210 29.54 21.31 3.88
CA TYR A 210 29.01 21.79 5.15
C TYR A 210 29.90 22.83 5.83
N GLY A 211 31.19 22.87 5.52
CA GLY A 211 32.17 23.84 6.05
C GLY A 211 31.83 25.30 5.74
N ASN A 212 30.99 25.55 4.74
CA ASN A 212 30.50 26.88 4.40
C ASN A 212 29.29 27.32 5.25
N GLN A 213 28.68 26.41 6.01
CA GLN A 213 27.52 26.70 6.85
C GLN A 213 27.98 27.20 8.23
N ALA A 214 27.29 28.21 8.77
CA ALA A 214 27.69 28.84 10.03
C ALA A 214 27.46 27.93 11.24
N ASP A 215 26.31 27.26 11.27
CA ASP A 215 25.91 26.27 12.27
C ASP A 215 26.89 25.10 12.39
N PHE A 216 27.37 24.56 11.25
CA PHE A 216 28.37 23.51 11.26
C PHE A 216 29.69 24.00 11.87
N ARG A 217 30.16 25.20 11.52
CA ARG A 217 31.40 25.77 12.10
C ARG A 217 31.27 26.05 13.60
N ASP A 218 30.12 26.56 14.02
CA ASP A 218 29.83 26.83 15.43
C ASP A 218 29.80 25.53 16.24
N SER A 219 29.22 24.46 15.68
CA SER A 219 29.15 23.13 16.32
C SER A 219 30.52 22.44 16.46
N LEU A 220 31.49 22.80 15.62
CA LEU A 220 32.88 22.36 15.73
C LEU A 220 33.65 23.16 16.80
N GLY A 221 33.07 24.21 17.37
CA GLY A 221 33.74 25.10 18.33
C GLY A 221 34.86 25.91 17.69
N MET A 222 34.76 26.19 16.38
CA MET A 222 35.73 27.01 15.67
C MET A 222 35.62 28.49 16.11
N ALA A 223 36.76 29.19 16.19
CA ALA A 223 36.76 30.61 16.55
C ALA A 223 35.94 31.43 15.54
N PRO A 224 35.21 32.49 15.97
CA PRO A 224 34.46 33.35 15.07
C PRO A 224 35.34 33.89 13.93
N GLY A 225 34.97 33.60 12.68
CA GLY A 225 35.72 34.00 11.48
C GLY A 225 36.77 32.99 10.99
N ALA A 226 36.99 31.87 11.69
CA ALA A 226 37.82 30.78 11.19
C ALA A 226 37.15 30.06 10.01
N THR A 227 37.92 29.74 8.98
CA THR A 227 37.47 29.00 7.82
C THR A 227 37.92 27.54 7.89
N VAL A 228 37.05 26.64 7.43
CA VAL A 228 37.46 25.25 7.18
C VAL A 228 38.46 25.27 6.01
N PRO A 229 39.62 24.58 6.12
CA PRO A 229 40.56 24.49 5.02
C PRO A 229 39.92 23.86 3.77
N ASP A 230 40.31 24.31 2.58
CA ASP A 230 39.80 23.74 1.33
C ASP A 230 40.39 22.34 1.08
N PHE A 231 39.52 21.33 1.06
CA PHE A 231 39.89 19.95 0.80
C PHE A 231 39.61 19.50 -0.64
N SER A 232 39.34 20.42 -1.57
CA SER A 232 39.01 20.10 -2.97
C SER A 232 40.11 19.30 -3.68
N ASN A 233 41.37 19.50 -3.29
CA ASN A 233 42.51 18.71 -3.77
C ASN A 233 42.58 17.30 -3.17
N VAL A 234 41.90 17.02 -2.05
CA VAL A 234 41.70 15.64 -1.57
C VAL A 234 40.70 14.90 -2.46
N GLU A 235 39.67 15.60 -2.96
CA GLU A 235 38.65 15.01 -3.82
C GLU A 235 39.19 14.66 -5.21
N LYS A 236 39.93 15.62 -5.81
CA LYS A 236 40.43 15.56 -7.20
C LYS A 236 41.85 15.02 -7.32
N GLY A 237 42.61 15.02 -6.23
CA GLY A 237 44.03 14.73 -6.21
C GLY A 237 44.40 13.26 -6.40
N PHE A 238 43.43 12.43 -6.78
CA PHE A 238 43.62 11.05 -7.17
C PHE A 238 43.43 10.85 -8.68
N ASP A 239 43.02 11.89 -9.41
CA ASP A 239 42.65 11.80 -10.82
C ASP A 239 43.80 12.27 -11.75
N THR A 240 44.99 12.55 -11.19
CA THR A 240 46.07 13.31 -11.86
C THR A 240 47.33 12.52 -12.21
N GLY A 241 47.32 11.19 -12.11
CA GLY A 241 48.40 10.40 -12.72
C GLY A 241 48.36 10.51 -14.24
N ALA A 242 49.42 11.05 -14.86
CA ALA A 242 49.69 10.74 -16.26
C ALA A 242 49.66 9.23 -16.43
N VAL A 243 48.95 8.72 -17.43
CA VAL A 243 48.92 7.27 -17.67
C VAL A 243 50.35 6.84 -17.98
N ASP A 244 50.84 5.82 -17.28
CA ASP A 244 52.15 5.25 -17.57
C ASP A 244 52.22 4.90 -19.08
N PRO A 245 53.13 5.54 -19.86
CA PRO A 245 53.19 5.34 -21.30
C PRO A 245 53.37 3.87 -21.68
N ALA A 246 54.12 3.08 -20.90
CA ALA A 246 54.33 1.67 -21.17
C ALA A 246 53.05 0.85 -20.97
N LYS A 247 52.23 1.20 -19.98
CA LYS A 247 50.92 0.58 -19.74
C LYS A 247 49.89 0.98 -20.80
N LEU A 248 49.91 2.24 -21.22
CA LEU A 248 49.05 2.72 -22.30
C LEU A 248 49.39 2.00 -23.62
N ASP A 249 50.67 1.84 -23.94
CA ASP A 249 51.12 1.12 -25.12
C ASP A 249 50.78 -0.38 -25.06
N TYR A 250 50.92 -1.00 -23.88
CA TYR A 250 50.46 -2.37 -23.68
C TYR A 250 48.95 -2.48 -23.89
N PHE A 251 48.16 -1.55 -23.34
CA PHE A 251 46.71 -1.53 -23.54
C PHE A 251 46.34 -1.34 -25.01
N LYS A 252 46.99 -0.42 -25.74
CA LYS A 252 46.80 -0.23 -27.20
C LYS A 252 47.08 -1.50 -28.00
N ARG A 253 48.01 -2.36 -27.58
CA ARG A 253 48.29 -3.63 -28.26
C ARG A 253 47.26 -4.72 -27.93
N ASN A 254 46.69 -4.69 -26.72
CA ASN A 254 45.86 -5.77 -26.18
C ASN A 254 44.38 -5.39 -25.99
N TYR A 255 43.95 -4.18 -26.35
CA TYR A 255 42.59 -3.67 -26.10
C TYR A 255 41.50 -4.59 -26.69
N LYS A 256 41.83 -5.32 -27.76
CA LYS A 256 40.92 -6.28 -28.40
C LYS A 256 40.46 -7.34 -27.42
N ASP A 257 41.32 -7.82 -26.53
CA ASP A 257 40.99 -8.88 -25.57
C ASP A 257 40.00 -8.37 -24.53
N PHE A 258 40.18 -7.14 -24.05
CA PHE A 258 39.26 -6.48 -23.12
C PHE A 258 37.88 -6.28 -23.75
N LEU A 259 37.82 -5.69 -24.95
CA LEU A 259 36.55 -5.46 -25.64
C LEU A 259 35.88 -6.78 -26.05
N ASN A 260 36.65 -7.77 -26.49
CA ASN A 260 36.13 -9.09 -26.83
C ASN A 260 35.52 -9.79 -25.63
N THR A 261 36.19 -9.75 -24.47
CA THR A 261 35.70 -10.34 -23.22
C THR A 261 34.37 -9.73 -22.82
N LEU A 262 34.25 -8.40 -22.86
CA LEU A 262 32.97 -7.72 -22.59
C LEU A 262 31.87 -8.11 -23.58
N ALA A 263 32.21 -8.48 -24.82
CA ALA A 263 31.23 -8.80 -25.86
C ALA A 263 30.96 -10.30 -26.04
N THR A 264 31.71 -11.22 -25.39
CA THR A 264 31.42 -12.66 -25.37
C THR A 264 30.90 -13.13 -24.02
N GLU A 265 31.39 -12.57 -22.92
CA GLU A 265 31.15 -13.06 -21.57
C GLU A 265 30.06 -12.24 -20.87
N SER A 266 28.80 -12.63 -21.05
CA SER A 266 27.63 -11.91 -20.52
C SER A 266 27.72 -11.63 -19.02
N LYS A 267 28.21 -12.60 -18.24
CA LYS A 267 28.42 -12.45 -16.79
C LYS A 267 29.45 -11.39 -16.43
N VAL A 268 30.49 -11.21 -17.23
CA VAL A 268 31.51 -10.16 -17.04
C VAL A 268 30.91 -8.81 -17.42
N TYR A 269 30.24 -8.76 -18.57
CA TYR A 269 29.57 -7.56 -19.08
C TYR A 269 28.53 -6.99 -18.10
N ASP A 270 27.67 -7.86 -17.55
CA ASP A 270 26.57 -7.47 -16.66
C ASP A 270 27.05 -6.82 -15.36
N VAL A 271 28.23 -7.22 -14.88
CA VAL A 271 28.89 -6.59 -13.73
C VAL A 271 29.57 -5.30 -14.19
N PHE A 272 30.41 -5.37 -15.22
CA PHE A 272 31.21 -4.23 -15.71
C PHE A 272 30.35 -3.01 -16.07
N LYS A 273 29.21 -3.20 -16.75
CA LYS A 273 28.31 -2.13 -17.18
C LYS A 273 27.72 -1.30 -16.03
N GLN A 274 27.67 -1.84 -14.82
CA GLN A 274 27.18 -1.11 -13.64
C GLN A 274 28.18 -0.03 -13.19
N TYR A 275 29.47 -0.20 -13.52
CA TYR A 275 30.56 0.61 -13.00
C TYR A 275 31.21 1.53 -14.03
N ASP A 276 31.08 1.21 -15.33
CA ASP A 276 31.68 1.94 -16.46
C ASP A 276 30.99 3.28 -16.82
N LYS A 277 29.86 3.61 -16.15
CA LYS A 277 29.05 4.81 -16.38
C LYS A 277 28.58 4.95 -17.84
N GLY A 278 28.44 3.86 -18.58
CA GLY A 278 27.98 3.88 -19.96
C GLY A 278 29.04 4.30 -20.99
N LYS A 279 30.30 4.49 -20.59
CA LYS A 279 31.39 4.92 -21.50
C LYS A 279 31.69 3.85 -22.57
N ILE A 280 31.59 2.56 -22.22
CA ILE A 280 31.90 1.43 -23.11
C ILE A 280 30.63 0.61 -23.38
N SER A 281 29.86 0.29 -22.33
CA SER A 281 28.66 -0.55 -22.36
C SER A 281 27.57 -0.01 -23.29
N THR A 282 27.32 1.31 -23.29
CA THR A 282 26.32 1.92 -24.19
C THR A 282 26.63 1.66 -25.67
N GLN A 283 27.92 1.66 -26.06
CA GLN A 283 28.31 1.44 -27.46
C GLN A 283 28.18 -0.03 -27.85
N LEU A 284 28.46 -0.95 -26.92
CA LEU A 284 28.20 -2.38 -27.09
C LEU A 284 26.70 -2.67 -27.20
N ASP A 285 25.87 -2.09 -26.34
CA ASP A 285 24.41 -2.23 -26.40
C ASP A 285 23.82 -1.62 -27.70
N ALA A 286 24.36 -0.49 -28.14
CA ALA A 286 23.98 0.14 -29.41
C ALA A 286 24.39 -0.74 -30.60
N ALA A 287 25.61 -1.27 -30.62
CA ALA A 287 26.04 -2.25 -31.62
C ALA A 287 25.17 -3.51 -31.58
N ASN A 288 24.75 -3.94 -30.38
CA ASN A 288 23.85 -5.06 -30.22
C ASN A 288 22.45 -4.78 -30.80
N GLY A 289 21.99 -3.53 -30.75
CA GLY A 289 20.75 -3.11 -31.39
C GLY A 289 20.85 -2.92 -32.91
N ASN A 290 22.03 -2.56 -33.41
CA ASN A 290 22.28 -2.22 -34.83
C ASN A 290 22.72 -3.42 -35.69
N VAL A 291 22.95 -4.59 -35.11
CA VAL A 291 23.43 -5.79 -35.83
C VAL A 291 22.81 -7.04 -35.19
N ASP A 292 21.48 -7.12 -35.10
CA ASP A 292 20.77 -8.19 -34.37
C ASP A 292 20.15 -9.25 -35.30
N TYR A 293 20.88 -10.34 -35.55
CA TYR A 293 20.52 -11.37 -36.53
C TYR A 293 19.34 -12.27 -36.13
N ALA A 294 19.04 -12.37 -34.83
CA ALA A 294 18.05 -13.32 -34.30
C ALA A 294 16.64 -12.73 -34.16
N ASN A 295 16.51 -11.42 -34.33
CA ASN A 295 15.27 -10.69 -34.07
C ASN A 295 14.67 -10.17 -35.38
N LYS A 296 13.51 -10.75 -35.78
CA LYS A 296 12.78 -10.36 -37.01
C LYS A 296 12.26 -8.92 -36.98
N ASP A 297 12.09 -8.35 -35.79
CA ASP A 297 11.65 -6.97 -35.59
C ASP A 297 12.82 -5.99 -35.42
N SER A 298 14.06 -6.50 -35.49
CA SER A 298 15.24 -5.66 -35.56
C SER A 298 15.30 -4.95 -36.91
N LYS A 299 15.83 -3.71 -36.92
CA LYS A 299 16.09 -2.97 -38.17
C LYS A 299 17.12 -3.66 -39.07
N ASP A 300 17.78 -4.68 -38.54
CA ASP A 300 19.01 -5.31 -39.01
C ASP A 300 18.84 -6.82 -39.27
N TYR A 301 17.59 -7.27 -39.39
CA TYR A 301 17.25 -8.62 -39.84
C TYR A 301 17.63 -8.81 -41.32
N VAL A 302 18.26 -9.95 -41.65
CA VAL A 302 18.53 -10.35 -43.04
C VAL A 302 17.25 -11.06 -43.57
N PRO A 303 16.47 -10.42 -44.46
CA PRO A 303 15.19 -11.00 -44.90
C PRO A 303 15.38 -12.22 -45.82
N PRO A 304 14.36 -13.08 -46.00
CA PRO A 304 14.35 -14.16 -46.99
C PRO A 304 14.38 -13.65 -48.44
N LYS A 305 14.69 -14.55 -49.39
CA LYS A 305 14.89 -14.22 -50.82
C LYS A 305 13.60 -13.66 -51.44
N ARG A 306 13.74 -12.83 -52.49
CA ARG A 306 12.64 -12.11 -53.18
C ARG A 306 11.47 -13.00 -53.63
N ASP A 307 11.70 -14.29 -53.79
CA ASP A 307 10.76 -15.25 -54.35
C ASP A 307 9.87 -15.93 -53.26
N ASP A 308 10.17 -15.69 -51.98
CA ASP A 308 9.43 -16.22 -50.81
C ASP A 308 8.54 -15.17 -50.11
N GLU A 309 8.49 -13.91 -50.59
CA GLU A 309 7.58 -12.89 -50.04
C GLU A 309 6.13 -13.19 -50.47
N LEU A 310 5.26 -13.42 -49.48
CA LEU A 310 3.82 -13.54 -49.72
C LEU A 310 3.30 -12.29 -50.45
N THR A 311 2.62 -12.51 -51.56
CA THR A 311 1.96 -11.44 -52.32
C THR A 311 0.97 -10.70 -51.40
N PRO A 312 0.61 -9.43 -51.70
CA PRO A 312 -0.46 -8.73 -50.98
C PRO A 312 -1.74 -9.57 -50.87
N TRP A 313 -2.02 -10.42 -51.87
CA TRP A 313 -3.13 -11.37 -51.87
C TRP A 313 -3.02 -12.45 -50.79
N GLN A 314 -1.82 -12.97 -50.54
CA GLN A 314 -1.57 -13.97 -49.50
C GLN A 314 -1.62 -13.36 -48.09
N HIS A 315 -1.08 -12.17 -47.89
CA HIS A 315 -1.22 -11.44 -46.61
C HIS A 315 -2.68 -11.08 -46.28
N LEU A 316 -3.47 -10.73 -47.30
CA LEU A 316 -4.91 -10.47 -47.13
C LEU A 316 -5.70 -11.75 -46.83
N LYS A 317 -5.27 -12.89 -47.36
CA LYS A 317 -5.90 -14.21 -47.14
C LYS A 317 -5.62 -14.76 -45.73
N GLU A 318 -4.44 -14.47 -45.16
CA GLU A 318 -4.08 -14.88 -43.78
C GLU A 318 -4.97 -14.26 -42.71
N ASN A 319 -5.41 -13.00 -42.88
CA ASN A 319 -6.31 -12.35 -41.92
C ASN A 319 -7.70 -13.02 -41.80
N VAL A 320 -8.14 -13.74 -42.83
CA VAL A 320 -9.43 -14.46 -42.82
C VAL A 320 -9.34 -15.78 -42.07
N SER A 321 -8.13 -16.32 -41.88
CA SER A 321 -7.86 -17.53 -41.09
C SER A 321 -7.50 -17.26 -39.63
N ASP A 322 -7.46 -16.00 -39.22
CA ASP A 322 -7.12 -15.59 -37.85
C ASP A 322 -8.14 -16.10 -36.83
N THR A 323 -7.64 -16.53 -35.68
CA THR A 323 -8.46 -16.88 -34.53
C THR A 323 -8.86 -15.63 -33.74
N TRP A 324 -9.84 -15.75 -32.83
CA TRP A 324 -10.18 -14.65 -31.92
C TRP A 324 -9.02 -14.20 -31.02
N SER A 325 -8.08 -15.10 -30.72
CA SER A 325 -6.85 -14.76 -29.99
C SER A 325 -5.92 -13.88 -30.84
N ASP A 326 -5.84 -14.12 -32.14
CA ASP A 326 -5.06 -13.31 -33.08
C ASP A 326 -5.71 -11.93 -33.28
N TYR A 327 -7.04 -11.87 -33.37
CA TYR A 327 -7.77 -10.60 -33.40
C TYR A 327 -7.62 -9.79 -32.11
N MET A 328 -7.61 -10.45 -30.95
CA MET A 328 -7.34 -9.78 -29.66
C MET A 328 -5.93 -9.19 -29.64
N ASP A 329 -4.91 -9.95 -30.05
CA ASP A 329 -3.53 -9.49 -30.13
C ASP A 329 -3.39 -8.29 -31.09
N LYS A 330 -3.97 -8.38 -32.30
CA LYS A 330 -4.02 -7.27 -33.26
C LYS A 330 -4.76 -6.05 -32.71
N TYR A 331 -5.88 -6.25 -32.02
CA TYR A 331 -6.64 -5.17 -31.39
C TYR A 331 -5.79 -4.44 -30.35
N THR A 332 -5.13 -5.17 -29.45
CA THR A 332 -4.27 -4.59 -28.41
C THR A 332 -3.08 -3.83 -29.00
N LYS A 333 -2.42 -4.39 -30.02
CA LYS A 333 -1.28 -3.76 -30.70
C LYS A 333 -1.69 -2.47 -31.42
N LEU A 334 -2.88 -2.44 -32.05
CA LEU A 334 -3.39 -1.27 -32.75
C LEU A 334 -3.82 -0.13 -31.82
N THR A 335 -4.38 -0.43 -30.66
CA THR A 335 -4.73 0.59 -29.65
C THR A 335 -3.51 1.08 -28.85
N GLY A 336 -2.33 0.49 -29.09
CA GLY A 336 -1.14 0.60 -28.26
C GLY A 336 -1.32 -0.12 -26.92
N ASP A 337 -0.23 -0.29 -26.16
CA ASP A 337 -0.19 -0.96 -24.83
C ASP A 337 -1.04 -0.27 -23.73
N ARG A 338 -1.99 0.59 -24.11
CA ARG A 338 -2.85 1.38 -23.23
C ARG A 338 -4.10 0.63 -22.76
N VAL A 339 -4.49 -0.48 -23.40
CA VAL A 339 -5.72 -1.23 -23.08
C VAL A 339 -5.38 -2.58 -22.44
N TYR A 340 -5.48 -2.65 -21.11
CA TYR A 340 -5.30 -3.88 -20.35
C TYR A 340 -6.62 -4.67 -20.25
N PHE A 341 -6.68 -5.83 -20.91
CA PHE A 341 -7.80 -6.78 -20.84
C PHE A 341 -7.73 -7.68 -19.59
N SER A 342 -8.87 -7.93 -18.95
CA SER A 342 -8.98 -8.87 -17.83
C SER A 342 -8.58 -10.30 -18.23
N ASN A 343 -8.02 -11.06 -17.28
CA ASN A 343 -7.66 -12.46 -17.52
C ASN A 343 -8.89 -13.30 -17.93
N SER A 344 -10.05 -13.00 -17.36
CA SER A 344 -11.34 -13.63 -17.73
C SER A 344 -11.66 -13.40 -19.21
N ALA A 345 -11.53 -12.18 -19.73
CA ALA A 345 -11.76 -11.90 -21.16
C ALA A 345 -10.77 -12.65 -22.05
N LYS A 346 -9.47 -12.70 -21.69
CA LYS A 346 -8.45 -13.47 -22.44
C LYS A 346 -8.79 -14.96 -22.54
N LEU A 347 -9.28 -15.54 -21.44
CA LEU A 347 -9.70 -16.94 -21.40
C LEU A 347 -10.96 -17.19 -22.22
N ILE A 348 -11.91 -16.24 -22.21
CA ILE A 348 -13.11 -16.29 -23.08
C ILE A 348 -12.72 -16.25 -24.56
N PHE A 349 -11.79 -15.40 -24.99
CA PHE A 349 -11.32 -15.39 -26.38
C PHE A 349 -10.67 -16.72 -26.81
N LYS A 350 -9.86 -17.33 -25.93
CA LYS A 350 -9.30 -18.67 -26.20
C LYS A 350 -10.37 -19.74 -26.29
N ALA A 351 -11.44 -19.63 -25.50
CA ALA A 351 -12.56 -20.55 -25.54
C ALA A 351 -13.43 -20.39 -26.79
N LEU A 352 -13.59 -19.16 -27.30
CA LEU A 352 -14.22 -18.89 -28.60
C LEU A 352 -13.46 -19.58 -29.74
N THR A 353 -12.13 -19.48 -29.75
CA THR A 353 -11.29 -20.23 -30.71
C THR A 353 -11.48 -21.74 -30.56
N GLY A 354 -11.47 -22.26 -29.32
CA GLY A 354 -11.67 -23.68 -29.05
C GLY A 354 -13.05 -24.21 -29.48
N ALA A 355 -14.08 -23.37 -29.44
CA ALA A 355 -15.43 -23.67 -29.90
C ALA A 355 -15.60 -23.53 -31.43
N LYS A 356 -14.52 -23.27 -32.18
CA LYS A 356 -14.53 -23.06 -33.64
C LYS A 356 -15.50 -21.94 -34.08
N PHE A 357 -15.67 -20.93 -33.23
CA PHE A 357 -16.50 -19.77 -33.52
C PHE A 357 -15.74 -18.78 -34.41
N ASN A 358 -16.30 -18.41 -35.56
CA ASN A 358 -15.61 -17.55 -36.53
C ASN A 358 -15.87 -16.05 -36.29
N PRO A 359 -14.92 -15.18 -36.67
CA PRO A 359 -15.10 -13.72 -36.66
C PRO A 359 -16.37 -13.19 -37.34
N THR A 360 -16.84 -13.88 -38.37
CA THR A 360 -18.00 -13.48 -39.20
C THR A 360 -19.34 -14.01 -38.72
N ASP A 361 -19.36 -14.86 -37.68
CA ASP A 361 -20.54 -15.62 -37.23
C ASP A 361 -21.59 -14.77 -36.51
N GLY A 362 -21.17 -13.62 -35.95
CA GLY A 362 -22.05 -12.63 -35.33
C GLY A 362 -22.61 -13.02 -33.95
N LEU A 363 -23.30 -12.08 -33.28
CA LEU A 363 -23.77 -12.28 -31.89
C LEU A 363 -24.84 -13.38 -31.75
N GLY A 364 -25.62 -13.66 -32.79
CA GLY A 364 -26.62 -14.74 -32.77
C GLY A 364 -25.97 -16.11 -32.57
N LYS A 365 -24.96 -16.41 -33.39
CA LYS A 365 -24.23 -17.68 -33.31
C LYS A 365 -23.29 -17.77 -32.11
N LEU A 366 -22.85 -16.63 -31.56
CA LEU A 366 -22.15 -16.56 -30.27
C LEU A 366 -23.03 -17.15 -29.15
N MET A 367 -24.32 -16.81 -29.17
CA MET A 367 -25.29 -17.36 -28.22
C MET A 367 -25.57 -18.84 -28.48
N ASP A 368 -25.74 -19.22 -29.74
CA ASP A 368 -26.04 -20.60 -30.09
C ASP A 368 -24.86 -21.56 -29.79
N SER A 369 -23.63 -21.03 -29.72
CA SER A 369 -22.40 -21.79 -29.39
C SER A 369 -22.00 -21.71 -27.92
N ALA A 370 -22.81 -21.08 -27.05
CA ALA A 370 -22.45 -20.78 -25.67
C ALA A 370 -22.14 -22.04 -24.83
N GLY A 371 -22.84 -23.14 -25.07
CA GLY A 371 -22.59 -24.43 -24.39
C GLY A 371 -21.18 -24.98 -24.65
N ASP A 372 -20.69 -24.91 -25.88
CA ASP A 372 -19.34 -25.35 -26.24
C ASP A 372 -18.25 -24.41 -25.72
N ILE A 373 -18.52 -23.10 -25.74
CA ILE A 373 -17.64 -22.08 -25.16
C ILE A 373 -17.49 -22.30 -23.66
N LYS A 374 -18.61 -22.56 -22.96
CA LYS A 374 -18.63 -22.87 -21.53
C LYS A 374 -17.86 -24.14 -21.20
N LYS A 375 -18.07 -25.23 -21.95
CA LYS A 375 -17.32 -26.48 -21.79
C LYS A 375 -15.81 -26.27 -21.93
N ASN A 376 -15.38 -25.41 -22.85
CA ASN A 376 -13.98 -25.05 -23.06
C ASN A 376 -13.41 -24.07 -22.00
N LEU A 377 -14.28 -23.43 -21.21
CA LEU A 377 -13.93 -22.55 -20.07
C LEU A 377 -13.89 -23.28 -18.73
N MET A 378 -14.75 -24.28 -18.52
CA MET A 378 -14.94 -24.98 -17.24
C MET A 378 -13.64 -25.52 -16.64
N TYR A 379 -12.70 -25.99 -17.46
CA TYR A 379 -11.42 -26.55 -17.01
C TYR A 379 -10.29 -25.52 -16.86
N LYS A 380 -10.55 -24.23 -17.10
CA LYS A 380 -9.52 -23.17 -17.15
C LYS A 380 -9.65 -22.11 -16.06
N SER A 381 -10.87 -21.67 -15.73
CA SER A 381 -11.09 -20.72 -14.64
C SER A 381 -12.57 -20.65 -14.22
N PRO A 382 -12.91 -20.94 -12.95
CA PRO A 382 -14.27 -20.79 -12.43
C PRO A 382 -14.82 -19.35 -12.57
N ARG A 383 -13.96 -18.35 -12.37
CA ARG A 383 -14.34 -16.93 -12.50
C ARG A 383 -14.67 -16.54 -13.95
N ALA A 384 -13.94 -17.07 -14.93
CA ALA A 384 -14.23 -16.82 -16.34
C ALA A 384 -15.55 -17.48 -16.79
N VAL A 385 -15.88 -18.64 -16.21
CA VAL A 385 -17.17 -19.31 -16.41
C VAL A 385 -18.31 -18.45 -15.87
N GLU A 386 -18.21 -17.97 -14.62
CA GLU A 386 -19.25 -17.11 -14.02
C GLU A 386 -19.47 -15.83 -14.85
N HIS A 387 -18.39 -15.15 -15.24
CA HIS A 387 -18.48 -13.93 -16.05
C HIS A 387 -19.13 -14.21 -17.42
N PHE A 388 -18.81 -15.35 -18.05
CA PHE A 388 -19.38 -15.74 -19.34
C PHE A 388 -20.85 -16.16 -19.23
N GLU A 389 -21.23 -16.89 -18.18
CA GLU A 389 -22.64 -17.26 -17.90
C GLU A 389 -23.52 -16.01 -17.70
N TRP A 390 -23.02 -15.03 -16.95
CA TRP A 390 -23.72 -13.76 -16.79
C TRP A 390 -23.86 -13.00 -18.10
N MET A 391 -22.79 -12.95 -18.91
CA MET A 391 -22.79 -12.33 -20.24
C MET A 391 -23.78 -13.03 -21.17
N GLU A 392 -23.77 -14.37 -21.22
CA GLU A 392 -24.66 -15.21 -22.01
C GLU A 392 -26.12 -14.93 -21.67
N LYS A 393 -26.47 -15.03 -20.38
CA LYS A 393 -27.84 -14.78 -19.89
C LYS A 393 -28.30 -13.38 -20.27
N THR A 394 -27.48 -12.37 -19.99
CA THR A 394 -27.82 -10.96 -20.24
C THR A 394 -27.97 -10.69 -21.73
N LEU A 395 -27.08 -11.21 -22.58
CA LEU A 395 -27.19 -11.07 -24.04
C LEU A 395 -28.39 -11.84 -24.61
N GLY A 396 -28.74 -13.00 -24.05
CA GLY A 396 -29.95 -13.75 -24.39
C GLY A 396 -31.23 -12.95 -24.10
N ASP A 397 -31.30 -12.31 -22.94
CA ASP A 397 -32.41 -11.42 -22.58
C ASP A 397 -32.49 -10.20 -23.50
N LEU A 398 -31.34 -9.62 -23.87
CA LEU A 398 -31.26 -8.49 -24.82
C LEU A 398 -31.61 -8.89 -26.25
N LYS A 399 -31.32 -10.12 -26.69
CA LYS A 399 -31.77 -10.67 -27.98
C LYS A 399 -33.29 -10.68 -28.08
N ASN A 400 -33.98 -10.99 -26.98
CA ASN A 400 -35.45 -11.02 -26.92
C ASN A 400 -36.08 -9.63 -26.75
N THR A 401 -35.50 -8.79 -25.89
CA THR A 401 -36.07 -7.48 -25.55
C THR A 401 -35.69 -6.37 -26.55
N MET A 402 -34.58 -6.51 -27.26
CA MET A 402 -34.07 -5.56 -28.26
C MET A 402 -33.54 -6.26 -29.53
N PRO A 403 -34.36 -7.06 -30.24
CA PRO A 403 -33.90 -7.90 -31.35
C PRO A 403 -33.26 -7.13 -32.50
N LYS A 404 -33.75 -5.92 -32.81
CA LYS A 404 -33.19 -5.05 -33.85
C LYS A 404 -31.80 -4.53 -33.48
N ALA A 405 -31.59 -4.14 -32.21
CA ALA A 405 -30.28 -3.69 -31.74
C ALA A 405 -29.29 -4.85 -31.68
N PHE A 406 -29.74 -6.01 -31.18
CA PHE A 406 -28.94 -7.23 -31.13
C PHE A 406 -28.46 -7.68 -32.52
N ALA A 407 -29.35 -7.73 -33.51
CA ALA A 407 -28.99 -8.12 -34.88
C ALA A 407 -28.09 -7.08 -35.60
N GLY A 408 -28.19 -5.80 -35.21
CA GLY A 408 -27.45 -4.69 -35.81
C GLY A 408 -26.15 -4.32 -35.12
N ALA A 409 -25.89 -4.81 -33.90
CA ALA A 409 -24.83 -4.32 -33.03
C ALA A 409 -23.42 -4.38 -33.66
N LEU A 410 -23.09 -5.49 -34.34
CA LEU A 410 -21.76 -5.63 -34.97
C LEU A 410 -21.62 -4.85 -36.29
N LYS A 411 -22.74 -4.41 -36.88
CA LYS A 411 -22.75 -3.64 -38.14
C LYS A 411 -22.87 -2.13 -37.92
N ASN A 412 -23.44 -1.70 -36.80
CA ASN A 412 -23.74 -0.30 -36.51
C ASN A 412 -23.34 0.06 -35.07
N GLY A 413 -22.44 1.03 -34.93
CA GLY A 413 -21.95 1.49 -33.62
C GLY A 413 -23.03 2.00 -32.68
N GLY A 414 -24.06 2.69 -33.19
CA GLY A 414 -25.18 3.15 -32.37
C GLY A 414 -26.05 2.00 -31.83
N GLN A 415 -26.18 0.91 -32.58
CA GLN A 415 -26.88 -0.30 -32.11
C GLN A 415 -26.04 -1.06 -31.07
N MET A 416 -24.70 -1.10 -31.23
CA MET A 416 -23.81 -1.66 -30.19
C MET A 416 -23.89 -0.85 -28.89
N ARG A 417 -23.83 0.48 -28.99
CA ARG A 417 -23.89 1.35 -27.81
C ARG A 417 -25.20 1.17 -27.05
N ALA A 418 -26.33 1.07 -27.75
CA ALA A 418 -27.62 0.78 -27.12
C ALA A 418 -27.64 -0.58 -26.39
N LEU A 419 -27.03 -1.61 -26.99
CA LEU A 419 -26.92 -2.95 -26.38
C LEU A 419 -26.00 -2.94 -25.15
N VAL A 420 -24.87 -2.22 -25.21
CA VAL A 420 -23.95 -2.09 -24.07
C VAL A 420 -24.54 -1.24 -22.95
N SER A 421 -25.27 -0.17 -23.25
CA SER A 421 -25.95 0.64 -22.22
C SER A 421 -26.96 -0.19 -21.43
N GLU A 422 -27.75 -1.05 -22.07
CA GLU A 422 -28.70 -1.93 -21.37
C GLU A 422 -27.98 -3.08 -20.62
N LEU A 423 -26.86 -3.57 -21.13
CA LEU A 423 -25.99 -4.50 -20.41
C LEU A 423 -25.44 -3.89 -19.12
N ILE A 424 -25.01 -2.62 -19.17
CA ILE A 424 -24.53 -1.86 -18.00
C ILE A 424 -25.67 -1.62 -17.01
N LEU A 425 -26.88 -1.29 -17.48
CA LEU A 425 -28.04 -1.09 -16.59
C LEU A 425 -28.39 -2.37 -15.82
N ASN A 426 -28.41 -3.52 -16.50
CA ASN A 426 -28.60 -4.81 -15.83
C ASN A 426 -27.47 -5.10 -14.83
N ALA A 427 -26.22 -4.77 -15.17
CA ALA A 427 -25.08 -4.93 -14.28
C ALA A 427 -25.16 -4.05 -13.02
N VAL A 428 -25.57 -2.79 -13.16
CA VAL A 428 -25.73 -1.87 -12.03
C VAL A 428 -26.89 -2.31 -11.14
N ARG A 429 -28.01 -2.74 -11.72
CA ARG A 429 -29.16 -3.27 -10.99
C ARG A 429 -28.80 -4.54 -10.20
N ASP A 430 -28.08 -5.46 -10.84
CA ASP A 430 -27.79 -6.79 -10.28
C ASP A 430 -26.45 -6.83 -9.52
N ASN A 431 -25.76 -5.68 -9.39
CA ASN A 431 -24.43 -5.50 -8.79
C ASN A 431 -23.34 -6.41 -9.38
N LYS A 432 -23.33 -6.53 -10.72
CA LYS A 432 -22.46 -7.39 -11.54
C LYS A 432 -21.47 -6.60 -12.40
N ILE A 433 -20.73 -5.68 -11.75
CA ILE A 433 -19.88 -4.67 -12.40
C ILE A 433 -18.65 -5.27 -13.08
N ASP A 434 -18.01 -6.27 -12.47
CA ASP A 434 -16.81 -6.93 -13.00
C ASP A 434 -17.15 -7.83 -14.20
N GLU A 435 -18.31 -8.48 -14.15
CA GLU A 435 -18.88 -9.27 -15.23
C GLU A 435 -19.22 -8.37 -16.42
N ALA A 436 -19.77 -7.18 -16.18
CA ALA A 436 -20.02 -6.18 -17.22
C ALA A 436 -18.75 -5.66 -17.88
N LYS A 437 -17.70 -5.35 -17.10
CA LYS A 437 -16.37 -4.97 -17.63
C LYS A 437 -15.81 -6.05 -18.55
N THR A 438 -15.90 -7.31 -18.12
CA THR A 438 -15.44 -8.46 -18.90
C THR A 438 -16.27 -8.65 -20.17
N ALA A 439 -17.60 -8.51 -20.09
CA ALA A 439 -18.48 -8.60 -21.25
C ALA A 439 -18.20 -7.49 -22.28
N MET A 440 -17.97 -6.25 -21.83
CA MET A 440 -17.60 -5.13 -22.68
C MET A 440 -16.25 -5.33 -23.37
N GLU A 441 -15.25 -5.81 -22.64
CA GLU A 441 -13.96 -6.21 -23.21
C GLU A 441 -14.14 -7.27 -24.32
N VAL A 442 -14.92 -8.33 -24.07
CA VAL A 442 -15.21 -9.37 -25.06
C VAL A 442 -15.94 -8.82 -26.28
N LEU A 443 -17.00 -8.04 -26.09
CA LEU A 443 -17.80 -7.45 -27.16
C LEU A 443 -16.99 -6.48 -28.04
N SER A 444 -16.05 -5.74 -27.47
CA SER A 444 -15.20 -4.79 -28.20
C SER A 444 -14.33 -5.50 -29.25
N VAL A 445 -13.68 -6.60 -28.86
CA VAL A 445 -12.85 -7.43 -29.77
C VAL A 445 -13.73 -8.18 -30.76
N VAL A 446 -14.90 -8.69 -30.32
CA VAL A 446 -15.85 -9.37 -31.21
C VAL A 446 -16.33 -8.44 -32.33
N LYS A 447 -16.67 -7.19 -32.00
CA LYS A 447 -17.05 -6.16 -32.98
C LYS A 447 -15.91 -5.85 -33.95
N TYR A 448 -14.70 -5.72 -33.44
CA TYR A 448 -13.52 -5.43 -34.26
C TYR A 448 -13.22 -6.56 -35.26
N GLY A 449 -13.19 -7.82 -34.80
CA GLY A 449 -12.93 -8.97 -35.66
C GLY A 449 -14.02 -9.17 -36.72
N TYR A 450 -15.29 -8.99 -36.34
CA TYR A 450 -16.42 -9.06 -37.27
C TYR A 450 -16.36 -7.99 -38.37
N THR A 451 -16.08 -6.74 -38.00
CA THR A 451 -16.03 -5.62 -38.96
C THR A 451 -14.86 -5.79 -39.93
N THR A 452 -13.67 -6.13 -39.41
CA THR A 452 -12.47 -6.36 -40.21
C THR A 452 -12.67 -7.52 -41.18
N SER A 453 -13.20 -8.65 -40.70
CA SER A 453 -13.43 -9.84 -41.55
C SER A 453 -14.46 -9.60 -42.66
N LYS A 454 -15.56 -8.87 -42.37
CA LYS A 454 -16.58 -8.55 -43.38
C LYS A 454 -16.08 -7.63 -44.49
N ILE A 455 -15.22 -6.65 -44.15
CA ILE A 455 -14.57 -5.79 -45.15
C ILE A 455 -13.69 -6.65 -46.07
N MET A 456 -12.94 -7.59 -45.50
CA MET A 456 -12.07 -8.51 -46.24
C MET A 456 -12.86 -9.47 -47.16
N ASP A 457 -13.97 -10.03 -46.66
CA ASP A 457 -14.87 -10.86 -47.47
C ASP A 457 -15.45 -10.09 -48.66
N THR A 458 -15.80 -8.81 -48.45
CA THR A 458 -16.36 -7.94 -49.50
C THR A 458 -15.31 -7.63 -50.58
N LEU A 459 -14.07 -7.33 -50.18
CA LEU A 459 -12.95 -7.12 -51.10
C LEU A 459 -12.61 -8.38 -51.91
N ARG A 460 -12.87 -9.57 -51.36
CA ARG A 460 -12.64 -10.85 -52.03
C ARG A 460 -13.73 -11.20 -53.06
N ALA A 461 -14.96 -10.79 -52.81
CA ALA A 461 -16.11 -11.06 -53.69
C ALA A 461 -16.07 -10.21 -54.97
N ASP A 462 -15.56 -8.98 -54.90
CA ASP A 462 -15.55 -8.03 -56.01
C ASP A 462 -14.25 -8.14 -56.84
N LYS A 463 -14.16 -9.18 -57.68
CA LYS A 463 -12.98 -9.51 -58.49
C LYS A 463 -12.56 -8.41 -59.49
N ASN A 464 -13.44 -7.45 -59.79
CA ASN A 464 -13.24 -6.45 -60.84
C ASN A 464 -12.57 -5.14 -60.36
N LEU A 465 -12.46 -4.90 -59.05
CA LEU A 465 -11.77 -3.73 -58.51
C LEU A 465 -10.24 -3.82 -58.61
N PHE A 466 -9.70 -5.00 -58.94
CA PHE A 466 -8.27 -5.30 -58.83
C PHE A 466 -7.61 -5.85 -60.11
N THR A 467 -8.31 -5.89 -61.25
CA THR A 467 -7.74 -6.26 -62.57
C THR A 467 -6.66 -5.29 -63.07
N ILE A 468 -6.57 -4.09 -62.48
CA ILE A 468 -5.50 -3.11 -62.76
C ILE A 468 -4.13 -3.56 -62.23
N PHE A 469 -4.09 -4.51 -61.29
CA PHE A 469 -2.84 -4.99 -60.66
C PHE A 469 -2.24 -6.24 -61.33
N SER A 470 -2.88 -6.77 -62.38
CA SER A 470 -2.40 -7.97 -63.10
C SER A 470 -1.71 -7.65 -64.43
N ASP A 471 -1.51 -6.38 -64.78
CA ASP A 471 -0.87 -6.02 -66.03
C ASP A 471 0.66 -6.01 -65.90
N GLY A 472 1.33 -6.96 -66.57
CA GLY A 472 2.77 -7.21 -66.46
C GLY A 472 3.66 -6.11 -67.07
N GLY A 473 3.08 -5.10 -67.73
CA GLY A 473 3.79 -3.99 -68.37
C GLY A 473 3.96 -2.73 -67.52
N LEU A 474 3.33 -2.63 -66.35
CA LEU A 474 3.41 -1.44 -65.49
C LEU A 474 4.33 -1.70 -64.30
N SER A 475 5.59 -1.32 -64.42
CA SER A 475 6.58 -1.36 -63.34
C SER A 475 6.29 -0.29 -62.28
N TRP A 476 5.34 -0.55 -61.39
CA TRP A 476 5.12 0.31 -60.22
C TRP A 476 6.21 0.07 -59.18
N ASN A 477 6.82 1.15 -58.71
CA ASN A 477 7.72 1.12 -57.56
C ASN A 477 6.90 0.66 -56.33
N LYS A 478 7.28 -0.43 -55.64
CA LYS A 478 6.47 -1.06 -54.57
C LYS A 478 6.04 -0.07 -53.46
N ASN A 479 6.79 1.01 -53.23
CA ASN A 479 6.36 2.07 -52.29
C ASN A 479 5.11 2.82 -52.74
N GLU A 480 4.88 2.96 -54.05
CA GLU A 480 3.67 3.57 -54.60
C GLU A 480 2.54 2.56 -54.74
N GLY A 481 2.84 1.29 -55.04
CA GLY A 481 1.84 0.21 -55.05
C GLY A 481 1.32 -0.13 -53.65
N VAL A 482 2.19 -0.18 -52.63
CA VAL A 482 1.79 -0.30 -51.22
C VAL A 482 1.13 0.99 -50.76
N LYS A 483 1.65 2.19 -51.08
CA LYS A 483 0.88 3.42 -50.82
C LYS A 483 -0.45 3.45 -51.54
N PHE A 484 -0.61 2.82 -52.71
CA PHE A 484 -1.87 2.79 -53.44
C PHE A 484 -2.81 1.74 -52.86
N VAL A 485 -2.37 0.54 -52.47
CA VAL A 485 -3.22 -0.46 -51.79
C VAL A 485 -3.53 -0.02 -50.36
N THR A 486 -2.60 0.61 -49.66
CA THR A 486 -2.83 1.21 -48.33
C THR A 486 -3.63 2.49 -48.44
N ASN A 487 -3.46 3.35 -49.47
CA ASN A 487 -4.36 4.49 -49.72
C ASN A 487 -5.67 4.07 -50.35
N ALA A 488 -5.78 2.92 -51.01
CA ALA A 488 -7.01 2.41 -51.60
C ALA A 488 -7.78 1.61 -50.57
N MET A 489 -7.13 0.90 -49.64
CA MET A 489 -7.74 0.40 -48.41
C MET A 489 -8.06 1.54 -47.46
N ASP A 490 -7.20 2.55 -47.30
CA ASP A 490 -7.51 3.73 -46.49
C ASP A 490 -8.57 4.60 -47.17
N LYS A 491 -8.62 4.67 -48.51
CA LYS A 491 -9.70 5.32 -49.27
C LYS A 491 -10.92 4.44 -49.43
N THR A 492 -10.91 3.12 -49.45
CA THR A 492 -12.14 2.28 -49.49
C THR A 492 -12.67 1.99 -48.12
N VAL A 493 -11.84 1.95 -47.08
CA VAL A 493 -12.26 2.06 -45.68
C VAL A 493 -12.76 3.48 -45.45
N ARG A 494 -12.03 4.55 -45.83
CA ARG A 494 -12.58 5.92 -45.78
C ARG A 494 -13.78 6.12 -46.69
N PHE A 495 -13.93 5.49 -47.85
CA PHE A 495 -15.07 5.63 -48.78
C PHE A 495 -16.23 4.74 -48.35
N ALA A 496 -16.00 3.60 -47.72
CA ALA A 496 -17.04 2.90 -46.97
C ALA A 496 -17.47 3.72 -45.75
N PHE A 497 -16.55 4.44 -45.09
CA PHE A 497 -16.84 5.39 -44.00
C PHE A 497 -17.30 6.79 -44.48
N LEU A 498 -17.10 7.21 -45.75
CA LEU A 498 -17.50 8.50 -46.32
C LEU A 498 -18.83 8.31 -47.06
N THR A 499 -18.99 7.26 -47.84
CA THR A 499 -20.23 6.96 -48.57
C THR A 499 -21.31 6.36 -47.66
N ALA A 500 -20.94 5.71 -46.54
CA ALA A 500 -21.89 5.37 -45.47
C ALA A 500 -21.86 6.35 -44.26
N GLY A 501 -20.82 7.18 -44.09
CA GLY A 501 -20.68 8.05 -42.92
C GLY A 501 -20.78 9.56 -43.17
N TYR A 502 -20.56 10.11 -44.37
CA TYR A 502 -20.75 11.55 -44.62
C TYR A 502 -22.20 11.97 -44.86
N ALA A 503 -23.14 11.03 -44.99
CA ALA A 503 -24.55 11.34 -44.78
C ALA A 503 -24.92 11.47 -43.28
N ILE A 504 -24.02 11.08 -42.37
CA ILE A 504 -24.29 11.03 -40.92
C ILE A 504 -23.47 12.08 -40.15
N THR A 505 -22.23 12.40 -40.56
CA THR A 505 -21.40 13.42 -39.89
C THR A 505 -21.77 14.87 -40.20
N GLY A 506 -22.56 15.14 -41.25
CA GLY A 506 -23.08 16.49 -41.54
C GLY A 506 -24.31 16.92 -40.72
N ILE A 507 -24.99 15.98 -40.04
CA ILE A 507 -26.22 16.26 -39.25
C ILE A 507 -26.10 15.76 -37.79
N GLY A 508 -25.04 15.00 -37.44
CA GLY A 508 -24.90 14.38 -36.12
C GLY A 508 -24.34 15.24 -34.98
N ASN A 509 -23.71 16.39 -35.25
CA ASN A 509 -23.13 17.25 -34.20
C ASN A 509 -24.13 18.28 -33.62
N ALA A 510 -25.42 18.13 -33.90
CA ALA A 510 -26.48 18.95 -33.31
C ALA A 510 -27.73 18.17 -32.91
N ILE A 511 -27.63 16.86 -32.64
CA ILE A 511 -28.69 16.16 -31.88
C ILE A 511 -28.33 16.27 -30.40
N ARG A 512 -28.73 17.42 -29.88
CA ARG A 512 -29.11 17.65 -28.48
C ARG A 512 -29.64 16.37 -27.84
N LEU A 513 -29.48 16.30 -26.54
CA LEU A 513 -30.29 15.54 -25.57
C LEU A 513 -31.83 15.78 -25.67
N ASN A 514 -32.37 16.17 -26.83
CA ASN A 514 -33.79 16.36 -27.11
C ASN A 514 -34.22 15.54 -28.34
N GLY A 515 -34.98 14.47 -28.09
CA GLY A 515 -36.14 14.06 -28.90
C GLY A 515 -35.94 13.55 -30.35
N SER A 516 -36.44 12.33 -30.57
CA SER A 516 -36.67 11.64 -31.87
C SER A 516 -35.41 11.00 -32.49
N LYS A 517 -35.30 9.71 -32.78
CA LYS A 517 -36.27 8.72 -33.28
C LYS A 517 -35.92 7.29 -32.83
N PHE A 518 -35.92 7.03 -31.52
CA PHE A 518 -36.05 5.67 -31.00
C PHE A 518 -37.35 5.61 -30.21
N ASN A 519 -38.37 4.96 -30.79
CA ASN A 519 -39.69 4.81 -30.18
C ASN A 519 -39.58 4.24 -28.74
N GLY A 520 -40.03 5.03 -27.76
CA GLY A 520 -40.46 4.62 -26.42
C GLY A 520 -39.40 4.25 -25.36
N LYS A 521 -38.25 3.67 -25.73
CA LYS A 521 -37.36 3.01 -24.73
C LYS A 521 -36.27 3.91 -24.12
N THR A 522 -35.80 4.95 -24.81
CA THR A 522 -34.83 5.94 -24.25
C THR A 522 -35.42 6.80 -23.13
N GLY A 523 -36.75 7.01 -23.12
CA GLY A 523 -37.43 7.72 -22.04
C GLY A 523 -37.47 6.93 -20.72
N ARG A 524 -37.42 5.59 -20.77
CA ARG A 524 -37.32 4.74 -19.56
C ARG A 524 -35.91 4.82 -18.96
N MET A 525 -34.87 4.75 -19.79
CA MET A 525 -33.47 4.81 -19.33
C MET A 525 -33.11 6.16 -18.71
N LYS A 526 -33.50 7.27 -19.36
CA LYS A 526 -33.32 8.61 -18.79
C LYS A 526 -34.12 8.77 -17.50
N LYS A 527 -35.38 8.33 -17.45
CA LYS A 527 -36.19 8.37 -16.21
C LYS A 527 -35.61 7.53 -15.08
N ALA A 528 -35.02 6.36 -15.36
CA ALA A 528 -34.42 5.50 -14.34
C ALA A 528 -33.11 6.07 -13.79
N HIS A 529 -32.26 6.66 -14.65
CA HIS A 529 -31.06 7.38 -14.21
C HIS A 529 -31.41 8.66 -13.46
N ASP A 530 -32.31 9.49 -14.00
CA ASP A 530 -32.79 10.71 -13.33
C ASP A 530 -33.46 10.38 -11.98
N ALA A 531 -34.21 9.27 -11.89
CA ALA A 531 -34.80 8.81 -10.64
C ALA A 531 -33.75 8.32 -9.63
N TRP A 532 -32.71 7.61 -10.08
CA TRP A 532 -31.60 7.19 -9.21
C TRP A 532 -30.79 8.40 -8.70
N VAL A 533 -30.48 9.36 -9.58
CA VAL A 533 -29.80 10.62 -9.20
C VAL A 533 -30.66 11.39 -8.20
N ALA A 534 -31.96 11.58 -8.49
CA ALA A 534 -32.87 12.26 -7.58
C ALA A 534 -33.01 11.55 -6.22
N GLN A 535 -33.02 10.21 -6.19
CA GLN A 535 -33.04 9.45 -4.95
C GLN A 535 -31.73 9.56 -4.17
N ASN A 536 -30.58 9.51 -4.85
CA ASN A 536 -29.26 9.66 -4.23
C ASN A 536 -29.07 11.07 -3.66
N ASP A 537 -29.45 12.11 -4.43
CA ASP A 537 -29.41 13.50 -3.99
C ASP A 537 -30.33 13.73 -2.80
N ALA A 538 -31.57 13.21 -2.84
CA ALA A 538 -32.50 13.29 -1.71
C ALA A 538 -31.96 12.58 -0.46
N ALA A 539 -31.33 11.41 -0.62
CA ALA A 539 -30.70 10.67 0.48
C ALA A 539 -29.49 11.43 1.05
N ARG A 540 -28.66 12.04 0.20
CA ARG A 540 -27.55 12.90 0.62
C ARG A 540 -28.03 14.11 1.39
N THR A 541 -29.02 14.83 0.86
CA THR A 541 -29.61 16.01 1.53
C THR A 541 -30.20 15.62 2.89
N ALA A 542 -30.87 14.47 2.99
CA ALA A 542 -31.37 13.97 4.26
C ALA A 542 -30.24 13.65 5.26
N ALA A 543 -29.15 13.03 4.80
CA ALA A 543 -27.97 12.75 5.62
C ALA A 543 -27.25 14.03 6.07
N GLU A 544 -27.11 15.03 5.19
CA GLU A 544 -26.53 16.35 5.49
C GLU A 544 -27.38 17.15 6.47
N THR A 545 -28.71 17.08 6.33
CA THR A 545 -29.67 17.68 7.26
C THR A 545 -29.55 17.04 8.64
N ARG A 546 -29.55 15.69 8.72
CA ARG A 546 -29.32 14.97 9.97
C ARG A 546 -27.99 15.32 10.60
N ARG A 547 -26.89 15.33 9.83
CA ARG A 547 -25.57 15.75 10.32
C ARG A 547 -25.66 17.15 10.95
N THR A 548 -26.28 18.10 10.27
CA THR A 548 -26.34 19.49 10.73
C THR A 548 -27.18 19.64 12.00
N THR A 549 -28.38 19.06 12.04
CA THR A 549 -29.29 19.17 13.19
C THR A 549 -28.82 18.33 14.39
N GLU A 550 -28.46 17.07 14.16
CA GLU A 550 -28.07 16.15 15.24
C GLU A 550 -26.68 16.45 15.79
N ASN A 551 -25.70 16.86 14.97
CA ASN A 551 -24.41 17.25 15.52
C ASN A 551 -24.54 18.52 16.38
N ALA A 552 -25.33 19.51 15.97
CA ALA A 552 -25.58 20.68 16.82
C ALA A 552 -26.25 20.29 18.15
N THR A 553 -27.19 19.35 18.09
CA THR A 553 -27.86 18.82 19.29
C THR A 553 -26.89 18.05 20.19
N ASP A 554 -26.07 17.18 19.63
CA ASP A 554 -25.13 16.36 20.39
C ASP A 554 -23.99 17.23 20.96
N THR A 555 -23.50 18.23 20.23
CA THR A 555 -22.57 19.25 20.76
C THR A 555 -23.20 20.02 21.93
N ALA A 556 -24.48 20.41 21.82
CA ALA A 556 -25.18 21.06 22.93
C ALA A 556 -25.34 20.13 24.16
N LYS A 557 -25.51 18.82 23.95
CA LYS A 557 -25.52 17.82 25.03
C LYS A 557 -24.15 17.59 25.66
N LYS A 558 -23.04 17.84 24.95
CA LYS A 558 -21.68 17.73 25.51
C LYS A 558 -21.38 18.80 26.56
N ALA A 559 -21.84 20.03 26.33
CA ALA A 559 -21.58 21.19 27.19
C ALA A 559 -21.80 20.96 28.70
N PRO A 560 -22.91 20.35 29.18
CA PRO A 560 -23.07 20.06 30.60
C PRO A 560 -22.05 19.05 31.14
N PHE A 561 -21.69 18.01 30.38
CA PHE A 561 -20.67 17.04 30.80
C PHE A 561 -19.26 17.65 30.83
N GLU A 562 -18.95 18.53 29.87
CA GLU A 562 -17.69 19.29 29.85
C GLU A 562 -17.62 20.25 31.07
N SER A 563 -18.76 20.84 31.45
CA SER A 563 -18.87 21.63 32.69
C SER A 563 -18.67 20.79 33.95
N THR A 564 -19.21 19.56 33.99
CA THR A 564 -18.97 18.61 35.10
C THR A 564 -17.49 18.27 35.21
N LEU A 565 -16.84 17.91 34.10
CA LEU A 565 -15.40 17.62 34.10
C LEU A 565 -14.56 18.83 34.54
N SER A 566 -14.92 20.04 34.12
CA SER A 566 -14.24 21.27 34.55
C SER A 566 -14.38 21.52 36.06
N THR A 567 -15.56 21.25 36.61
CA THR A 567 -15.82 21.38 38.06
C THR A 567 -15.04 20.33 38.85
N LEU A 568 -14.98 19.09 38.36
CA LEU A 568 -14.21 18.01 38.97
C LEU A 568 -12.70 18.27 38.89
N ASP A 569 -12.20 18.82 37.79
CA ASP A 569 -10.80 19.21 37.64
C ASP A 569 -10.42 20.31 38.64
N ALA A 570 -11.30 21.31 38.83
CA ALA A 570 -11.14 22.31 39.89
C ALA A 570 -11.17 21.72 41.31
N ALA A 571 -11.87 20.60 41.51
CA ALA A 571 -11.85 19.80 42.73
C ALA A 571 -10.65 18.82 42.82
N GLY A 572 -9.75 18.85 41.83
CA GLY A 572 -8.54 18.03 41.79
C GLY A 572 -8.74 16.60 41.32
N ILE A 573 -9.80 16.32 40.54
CA ILE A 573 -10.08 15.02 39.92
C ILE A 573 -10.09 15.18 38.40
N ASN A 574 -9.10 14.60 37.74
CA ASN A 574 -8.95 14.67 36.29
C ASN A 574 -8.32 13.41 35.70
N ALA A 575 -8.24 13.36 34.38
CA ALA A 575 -7.72 12.20 33.66
C ALA A 575 -6.28 11.83 34.06
N GLY A 576 -5.46 12.79 34.48
CA GLY A 576 -4.08 12.55 34.90
C GLY A 576 -3.94 11.91 36.27
N ASN A 577 -4.97 11.99 37.13
CA ASN A 577 -4.89 11.53 38.51
C ASN A 577 -6.04 10.60 38.96
N ILE A 578 -6.99 10.28 38.08
CA ILE A 578 -8.17 9.45 38.41
C ILE A 578 -7.79 8.07 38.98
N ASP A 579 -6.73 7.44 38.48
CA ASP A 579 -6.27 6.14 38.98
C ASP A 579 -5.67 6.24 40.39
N GLN A 580 -5.01 7.36 40.70
CA GLN A 580 -4.58 7.65 42.07
C GLN A 580 -5.81 7.85 42.97
N LYS A 581 -6.83 8.59 42.51
CA LYS A 581 -8.07 8.80 43.27
C LYS A 581 -8.84 7.51 43.56
N ARG A 582 -8.81 6.55 42.63
CA ARG A 582 -9.36 5.20 42.85
C ARG A 582 -8.60 4.44 43.93
N THR A 583 -7.28 4.61 43.99
CA THR A 583 -6.45 4.05 45.07
C THR A 583 -6.77 4.71 46.41
N ASP A 584 -6.89 6.05 46.43
CA ASP A 584 -7.27 6.82 47.62
C ASP A 584 -8.65 6.38 48.15
N LEU A 585 -9.62 6.11 47.25
CA LEU A 585 -10.94 5.58 47.63
C LEU A 585 -10.85 4.23 48.33
N GLN A 586 -9.99 3.32 47.88
CA GLN A 586 -9.82 2.02 48.55
C GLN A 586 -9.20 2.17 49.94
N ASN A 587 -8.26 3.10 50.10
CA ASN A 587 -7.68 3.44 51.39
C ASN A 587 -8.74 4.02 52.33
N LEU A 588 -9.59 4.93 51.85
CA LEU A 588 -10.70 5.49 52.64
C LEU A 588 -11.74 4.43 53.03
N LYS A 589 -12.08 3.48 52.14
CA LYS A 589 -12.97 2.35 52.47
C LYS A 589 -12.40 1.49 53.59
N THR A 590 -11.10 1.21 53.53
CA THR A 590 -10.41 0.45 54.57
C THR A 590 -10.44 1.19 55.92
N ASP A 591 -10.21 2.51 55.92
CA ASP A 591 -10.29 3.34 57.12
C ASP A 591 -11.72 3.40 57.71
N ALA A 592 -12.74 3.55 56.85
CA ALA A 592 -14.14 3.54 57.28
C ALA A 592 -14.54 2.19 57.90
N GLU A 593 -14.10 1.07 57.33
CA GLU A 593 -14.35 -0.28 57.86
C GLU A 593 -13.68 -0.49 59.23
N GLN A 594 -12.44 -0.01 59.41
CA GLN A 594 -11.78 -0.02 60.73
C GLN A 594 -12.57 0.77 61.77
N LYS A 595 -13.06 1.97 61.41
CA LYS A 595 -13.87 2.81 62.30
C LYS A 595 -15.25 2.21 62.60
N GLN A 596 -15.85 1.51 61.64
CA GLN A 596 -17.10 0.78 61.84
C GLN A 596 -16.91 -0.34 62.88
N ASN A 597 -15.80 -1.07 62.82
CA ASN A 597 -15.49 -2.11 63.80
C ASN A 597 -15.33 -1.54 65.22
N VAL A 598 -14.72 -0.35 65.36
CA VAL A 598 -14.62 0.34 66.65
C VAL A 598 -16.00 0.75 67.16
N PHE A 599 -16.86 1.30 66.30
CA PHE A 599 -18.24 1.63 66.66
C PHE A 599 -19.03 0.39 67.12
N ASN A 600 -18.98 -0.70 66.35
CA ASN A 600 -19.66 -1.95 66.69
C ASN A 600 -19.18 -2.52 68.05
N ALA A 601 -17.88 -2.41 68.35
CA ALA A 601 -17.32 -2.85 69.62
C ALA A 601 -17.81 -1.98 70.79
N ALA A 602 -17.80 -0.64 70.63
CA ALA A 602 -18.29 0.30 71.65
C ALA A 602 -19.80 0.15 71.89
N GLN A 603 -20.58 -0.04 70.83
CA GLN A 603 -22.02 -0.31 70.91
C GLN A 603 -22.28 -1.60 71.69
N LYS A 604 -21.59 -2.69 71.35
CA LYS A 604 -21.74 -3.96 72.07
C LYS A 604 -21.42 -3.80 73.56
N GLN A 605 -20.35 -3.08 73.90
CA GLN A 605 -19.98 -2.86 75.30
C GLN A 605 -21.02 -2.06 76.09
N HIS A 606 -21.66 -1.07 75.45
CA HIS A 606 -22.78 -0.34 76.04
C HIS A 606 -24.00 -1.26 76.23
N ASP A 607 -24.38 -2.01 75.20
CA ASP A 607 -25.58 -2.85 75.21
C ASP A 607 -25.44 -4.01 76.22
N ASP A 608 -24.29 -4.68 76.28
CA ASP A 608 -24.00 -5.73 77.27
C ASP A 608 -24.10 -5.18 78.71
N ALA A 609 -23.64 -3.94 78.95
CA ALA A 609 -23.71 -3.30 80.26
C ALA A 609 -25.14 -2.86 80.62
N GLN A 610 -25.90 -2.35 79.65
CA GLN A 610 -27.29 -1.93 79.83
C GLN A 610 -28.19 -3.14 80.13
N ASP A 611 -28.04 -4.23 79.37
CA ASP A 611 -28.77 -5.48 79.58
C ASP A 611 -28.56 -6.05 80.99
N LEU A 612 -27.32 -6.02 81.51
CA LEU A 612 -27.01 -6.42 82.89
C LEU A 612 -27.73 -5.56 83.93
N ILE A 613 -27.79 -4.25 83.72
CA ILE A 613 -28.47 -3.31 84.63
C ILE A 613 -29.98 -3.52 84.59
N ASP A 614 -30.55 -3.70 83.41
CA ASP A 614 -31.99 -3.93 83.22
C ASP A 614 -32.42 -5.27 83.79
N GLN A 615 -31.61 -6.32 83.63
CA GLN A 615 -31.86 -7.63 84.21
C GLN A 615 -31.89 -7.61 85.74
N ASP A 616 -30.91 -6.95 86.40
CA ASP A 616 -30.93 -6.78 87.86
C ASP A 616 -32.13 -5.94 88.33
N SER A 617 -32.46 -4.87 87.61
CA SER A 617 -33.59 -4.00 87.90
C SER A 617 -34.92 -4.75 87.82
N GLN A 618 -35.08 -5.60 86.81
CA GLN A 618 -36.26 -6.45 86.64
C GLN A 618 -36.40 -7.44 87.79
N TYR A 619 -35.32 -8.14 88.17
CA TYR A 619 -35.36 -9.07 89.32
C TYR A 619 -35.64 -8.35 90.64
N ALA A 620 -35.11 -7.13 90.84
CA ALA A 620 -35.41 -6.33 92.04
C ALA A 620 -36.89 -5.91 92.10
N ALA A 621 -37.47 -5.50 90.97
CA ALA A 621 -38.87 -5.15 90.85
C ALA A 621 -39.78 -6.36 91.12
N ASP A 622 -39.46 -7.53 90.53
CA ASP A 622 -40.22 -8.77 90.76
C ASP A 622 -40.20 -9.21 92.22
N LEU A 623 -39.04 -9.14 92.88
CA LEU A 623 -38.93 -9.43 94.32
C LEU A 623 -39.83 -8.50 95.15
N THR A 624 -39.80 -7.20 94.86
CA THR A 624 -40.62 -6.21 95.57
C THR A 624 -42.12 -6.47 95.35
N ARG A 625 -42.51 -6.79 94.11
CA ARG A 625 -43.90 -7.15 93.75
C ARG A 625 -44.38 -8.37 94.53
N LEU A 626 -43.59 -9.44 94.55
CA LEU A 626 -43.92 -10.69 95.24
C LEU A 626 -43.99 -10.51 96.76
N GLN A 627 -43.07 -9.74 97.35
CA GLN A 627 -43.09 -9.42 98.78
C GLN A 627 -44.33 -8.62 99.19
N ASN A 628 -44.70 -7.61 98.40
CA ASN A 628 -45.93 -6.84 98.62
C ASN A 628 -47.19 -7.69 98.46
N ALA A 629 -47.22 -8.60 97.48
CA ALA A 629 -48.32 -9.56 97.31
C ALA A 629 -48.45 -10.48 98.54
N ASN A 630 -47.34 -10.99 99.07
CA ASN A 630 -47.35 -11.79 100.30
C ASN A 630 -47.80 -10.98 101.52
N PHE A 631 -47.38 -9.72 101.64
CA PHE A 631 -47.85 -8.85 102.72
C PHE A 631 -49.38 -8.65 102.66
N ALA A 632 -49.94 -8.40 101.46
CA ALA A 632 -51.37 -8.27 101.27
C ALA A 632 -52.14 -9.57 101.58
N LEU A 633 -51.62 -10.72 101.15
CA LEU A 633 -52.21 -12.03 101.44
C LEU A 633 -52.19 -12.35 102.95
N ASN A 634 -51.10 -12.02 103.66
CA ASN A 634 -51.02 -12.19 105.12
C ASN A 634 -52.03 -11.30 105.87
N ASN A 635 -52.23 -10.06 105.43
CA ASN A 635 -53.27 -9.18 105.98
C ASN A 635 -54.67 -9.74 105.71
N ALA A 636 -54.92 -10.31 104.53
CA ALA A 636 -56.18 -10.96 104.19
C ALA A 636 -56.44 -12.19 105.07
N ILE A 637 -55.42 -13.06 105.28
CA ILE A 637 -55.52 -14.19 106.20
C ILE A 637 -55.86 -13.72 107.62
N THR A 638 -55.17 -12.68 108.11
CA THR A 638 -55.44 -12.10 109.45
C THR A 638 -56.88 -11.60 109.57
N ALA A 639 -57.42 -10.95 108.52
CA ALA A 639 -58.80 -10.50 108.49
C ALA A 639 -59.81 -11.66 108.44
N ILE A 640 -59.52 -12.71 107.65
CA ILE A 640 -60.32 -13.95 107.60
C ILE A 640 -60.32 -14.64 108.97
N ASP A 641 -59.16 -14.79 109.61
CA ASP A 641 -59.03 -15.39 110.94
C ASP A 641 -59.80 -14.57 111.99
N ALA A 642 -59.79 -13.24 111.91
CA ALA A 642 -60.60 -12.38 112.77
C ALA A 642 -62.11 -12.57 112.56
N GLN A 643 -62.57 -12.77 111.31
CA GLN A 643 -63.97 -13.07 111.00
C GLN A 643 -64.39 -14.45 111.50
N LEU A 644 -63.56 -15.47 111.30
CA LEU A 644 -63.79 -16.85 111.77
C LEU A 644 -63.87 -16.92 113.31
N ASN A 645 -63.07 -16.11 114.02
CA ASN A 645 -63.03 -16.12 115.48
C ASN A 645 -64.01 -15.15 116.17
N ASN A 646 -64.72 -14.30 115.42
CA ASN A 646 -65.67 -13.35 116.00
C ASN A 646 -67.09 -13.99 116.11
N PRO A 647 -67.64 -14.16 117.32
CA PRO A 647 -68.96 -14.76 117.51
C PRO A 647 -70.10 -14.00 116.80
N GLN A 648 -69.93 -12.69 116.57
CA GLN A 648 -70.93 -11.84 115.91
C GLN A 648 -70.99 -12.07 114.39
N THR A 649 -69.95 -12.64 113.76
CA THR A 649 -69.94 -12.93 112.31
C THR A 649 -71.03 -13.93 111.91
N PHE A 650 -71.36 -14.86 112.79
CA PHE A 650 -72.33 -15.95 112.54
C PHE A 650 -73.66 -15.75 113.29
N ALA A 651 -73.78 -14.69 114.10
CA ALA A 651 -74.93 -14.47 114.96
C ALA A 651 -76.22 -14.24 114.15
N GLY A 652 -77.30 -14.95 114.50
CA GLY A 652 -78.60 -14.83 113.86
C GLY A 652 -78.74 -15.56 112.50
N MET A 653 -77.70 -16.26 112.03
CA MET A 653 -77.76 -17.08 110.82
C MET A 653 -78.27 -18.51 111.12
N PRO A 654 -79.02 -19.14 110.21
CA PRO A 654 -79.29 -20.58 110.28
C PRO A 654 -78.00 -21.41 110.13
N ASP A 655 -77.91 -22.55 110.83
CA ASP A 655 -76.70 -23.41 110.87
C ASP A 655 -76.13 -23.75 109.49
N ALA A 656 -77.00 -24.04 108.51
CA ALA A 656 -76.57 -24.36 107.15
C ALA A 656 -75.87 -23.17 106.45
N THR A 657 -76.33 -21.95 106.69
CA THR A 657 -75.77 -20.72 106.13
C THR A 657 -74.47 -20.33 106.84
N ALA A 658 -74.42 -20.48 108.17
CA ALA A 658 -73.22 -20.24 108.96
C ALA A 658 -72.07 -21.20 108.57
N ASN A 659 -72.38 -22.50 108.42
CA ASN A 659 -71.40 -23.50 107.96
C ASN A 659 -70.92 -23.25 106.52
N ALA A 660 -71.81 -22.83 105.62
CA ALA A 660 -71.42 -22.48 104.24
C ALA A 660 -70.46 -21.27 104.19
N LEU A 661 -70.71 -20.23 105.00
CA LEU A 661 -69.84 -19.07 105.11
C LEU A 661 -68.48 -19.44 105.74
N ALA A 662 -68.49 -20.22 106.83
CA ALA A 662 -67.26 -20.69 107.48
C ALA A 662 -66.40 -21.52 106.51
N ASN A 663 -67.00 -22.45 105.76
CA ASN A 663 -66.31 -23.23 104.72
C ASN A 663 -65.76 -22.34 103.61
N SER A 664 -66.51 -21.32 103.17
CA SER A 664 -66.03 -20.34 102.18
C SER A 664 -64.83 -19.56 102.70
N LEU A 665 -64.84 -19.10 103.95
CA LEU A 665 -63.73 -18.39 104.57
C LEU A 665 -62.50 -19.29 104.74
N MET A 666 -62.68 -20.55 105.16
CA MET A 666 -61.60 -21.54 105.22
C MET A 666 -61.01 -21.86 103.84
N MET A 667 -61.84 -21.94 102.80
CA MET A 667 -61.38 -22.11 101.41
C MET A 667 -60.59 -20.88 100.92
N GLN A 668 -61.06 -19.67 101.20
CA GLN A 668 -60.33 -18.43 100.88
C GLN A 668 -58.98 -18.36 101.61
N ARG A 669 -58.94 -18.76 102.89
CA ARG A 669 -57.72 -18.86 103.68
C ARG A 669 -56.74 -19.86 103.07
N MET A 670 -57.20 -21.06 102.72
CA MET A 670 -56.39 -22.10 102.08
C MET A 670 -55.83 -21.63 100.73
N GLN A 671 -56.64 -20.96 99.91
CA GLN A 671 -56.19 -20.39 98.64
C GLN A 671 -55.13 -19.30 98.85
N ALA A 672 -55.29 -18.44 99.85
CA ALA A 672 -54.29 -17.43 100.19
C ALA A 672 -52.97 -18.06 100.68
N GLU A 673 -53.02 -19.10 101.51
CA GLU A 673 -51.84 -19.84 101.97
C GLU A 673 -51.13 -20.56 100.81
N GLN A 674 -51.88 -21.18 99.90
CA GLN A 674 -51.31 -21.81 98.71
C GLN A 674 -50.62 -20.79 97.81
N GLN A 675 -51.21 -19.60 97.62
CA GLN A 675 -50.60 -18.53 96.85
C GLN A 675 -49.33 -18.00 97.52
N ILE A 676 -49.29 -17.87 98.85
CA ILE A 676 -48.07 -17.49 99.59
C ILE A 676 -46.96 -18.52 99.37
N GLN A 677 -47.27 -19.82 99.40
CA GLN A 677 -46.28 -20.87 99.12
C GLN A 677 -45.72 -20.77 97.70
N GLN A 678 -46.57 -20.54 96.70
CA GLN A 678 -46.15 -20.31 95.31
C GLN A 678 -45.25 -19.08 95.19
N ASN A 679 -45.67 -17.95 95.75
CA ASN A 679 -44.90 -16.70 95.76
C ASN A 679 -43.54 -16.89 96.45
N ASN A 680 -43.47 -17.65 97.55
CA ASN A 680 -42.21 -17.93 98.25
C ASN A 680 -41.24 -18.76 97.41
N ALA A 681 -41.74 -19.75 96.66
CA ALA A 681 -40.91 -20.52 95.72
C ALA A 681 -40.38 -19.63 94.57
N GLU A 682 -41.22 -18.72 94.07
CA GLU A 682 -40.82 -17.75 93.05
C GLU A 682 -39.80 -16.73 93.60
N ILE A 683 -39.98 -16.23 94.83
CA ILE A 683 -39.00 -15.37 95.52
C ILE A 683 -37.64 -16.07 95.64
N GLN A 684 -37.61 -17.36 96.04
CA GLN A 684 -36.36 -18.11 96.13
C GLN A 684 -35.68 -18.22 94.76
N THR A 685 -36.46 -18.55 93.73
CA THR A 685 -35.95 -18.68 92.35
C THR A 685 -35.42 -17.35 91.81
N THR A 686 -36.15 -16.25 91.98
CA THR A 686 -35.74 -14.91 91.54
C THR A 686 -34.54 -14.41 92.33
N THR A 687 -34.46 -14.72 93.63
CA THR A 687 -33.28 -14.41 94.47
C THR A 687 -32.03 -15.15 93.97
N GLN A 688 -32.15 -16.43 93.62
CA GLN A 688 -31.04 -17.20 93.06
C GLN A 688 -30.59 -16.65 91.70
N LYS A 689 -31.53 -16.35 90.79
CA LYS A 689 -31.23 -15.75 89.48
C LYS A 689 -30.52 -14.40 89.63
N ARG A 690 -30.99 -13.56 90.56
CA ARG A 690 -30.34 -12.28 90.86
C ARG A 690 -28.95 -12.44 91.46
N ALA A 691 -28.74 -13.43 92.33
CA ALA A 691 -27.43 -13.73 92.93
C ALA A 691 -26.42 -14.32 91.92
N GLN A 692 -26.88 -14.84 90.77
CA GLN A 692 -26.01 -15.31 89.68
C GLN A 692 -25.41 -14.16 88.87
N ILE A 693 -25.94 -12.93 88.99
CA ILE A 693 -25.34 -11.75 88.38
C ILE A 693 -24.07 -11.39 89.17
N PRO A 694 -22.86 -11.39 88.55
CA PRO A 694 -21.63 -11.08 89.26
C PRO A 694 -21.65 -9.63 89.79
N ALA A 695 -21.47 -9.46 91.10
CA ALA A 695 -21.53 -8.14 91.74
C ALA A 695 -20.45 -7.17 91.21
N ALA A 696 -19.28 -7.68 90.85
CA ALA A 696 -18.20 -6.88 90.27
C ALA A 696 -18.58 -6.35 88.87
N ASP A 697 -19.19 -7.18 88.03
CA ASP A 697 -19.58 -6.81 86.67
C ASP A 697 -20.74 -5.81 86.69
N LEU A 698 -21.73 -6.02 87.57
CA LEU A 698 -22.84 -5.08 87.75
C LEU A 698 -22.36 -3.72 88.31
N ALA A 699 -21.42 -3.72 89.27
CA ALA A 699 -20.85 -2.49 89.80
C ALA A 699 -20.06 -1.72 88.73
N ASN A 700 -19.29 -2.44 87.91
CA ASN A 700 -18.56 -1.87 86.78
C ASN A 700 -19.52 -1.28 85.73
N ALA A 701 -20.54 -2.04 85.32
CA ALA A 701 -21.55 -1.59 84.36
C ALA A 701 -22.22 -0.28 84.84
N ARG A 702 -22.69 -0.24 86.09
CA ARG A 702 -23.32 0.97 86.67
C ARG A 702 -22.38 2.17 86.75
N ALA A 703 -21.11 1.94 87.05
CA ALA A 703 -20.13 3.02 87.16
C ALA A 703 -19.76 3.61 85.79
N ASN A 704 -19.77 2.80 84.73
CA ASN A 704 -19.22 3.18 83.42
C ASN A 704 -20.24 3.35 82.29
N ILE A 705 -21.54 3.06 82.50
CA ILE A 705 -22.55 3.11 81.43
C ILE A 705 -22.61 4.47 80.70
N ALA A 706 -22.51 5.59 81.43
CA ALA A 706 -22.48 6.93 80.83
C ALA A 706 -21.23 7.16 79.97
N GLN A 707 -20.09 6.58 80.36
CA GLN A 707 -18.87 6.63 79.58
C GLN A 707 -19.00 5.76 78.32
N TYR A 708 -19.52 4.53 78.43
CA TYR A 708 -19.75 3.66 77.28
C TYR A 708 -20.71 4.27 76.26
N GLN A 709 -21.74 4.98 76.73
CA GLN A 709 -22.65 5.73 75.84
C GLN A 709 -21.91 6.86 75.10
N THR A 710 -21.04 7.58 75.80
CA THR A 710 -20.21 8.66 75.23
C THR A 710 -19.23 8.10 74.20
N ASP A 711 -18.56 7.00 74.51
CA ASP A 711 -17.59 6.32 73.64
C ASP A 711 -18.28 5.80 72.36
N MET A 712 -19.48 5.21 72.50
CA MET A 712 -20.30 4.77 71.37
C MET A 712 -20.67 5.95 70.46
N GLN A 713 -21.17 7.06 71.01
CA GLN A 713 -21.53 8.25 70.21
C GLN A 713 -20.32 8.87 69.50
N ASN A 714 -19.18 8.93 70.18
CA ASN A 714 -17.94 9.43 69.57
C ASN A 714 -17.47 8.52 68.42
N ALA A 715 -17.47 7.20 68.63
CA ALA A 715 -17.12 6.23 67.59
C ALA A 715 -18.08 6.31 66.39
N GLN A 716 -19.39 6.50 66.64
CA GLN A 716 -20.39 6.67 65.61
C GLN A 716 -20.14 7.92 64.76
N ASN A 717 -19.85 9.06 65.40
CA ASN A 717 -19.55 10.32 64.70
C ASN A 717 -18.28 10.19 63.83
N ILE A 718 -17.24 9.52 64.34
CA ILE A 718 -15.99 9.27 63.61
C ILE A 718 -16.23 8.37 62.39
N TYR A 719 -17.02 7.30 62.56
CA TYR A 719 -17.42 6.42 61.45
C TYR A 719 -18.21 7.19 60.40
N ASN A 720 -19.23 7.95 60.79
CA ASN A 720 -20.07 8.71 59.86
C ASN A 720 -19.24 9.74 59.06
N ALA A 721 -18.29 10.42 59.68
CA ALA A 721 -17.38 11.33 58.99
C ALA A 721 -16.48 10.61 57.97
N ALA A 722 -15.95 9.43 58.33
CA ALA A 722 -15.14 8.63 57.41
C ALA A 722 -15.96 8.10 56.23
N GLN A 723 -17.18 7.64 56.49
CA GLN A 723 -18.10 7.16 55.45
C GLN A 723 -18.50 8.30 54.49
N SER A 724 -18.74 9.51 54.99
CA SER A 724 -19.02 10.68 54.14
C SER A 724 -17.89 10.94 53.14
N ASN A 725 -16.62 10.83 53.57
CA ASN A 725 -15.47 11.01 52.68
C ASN A 725 -15.39 9.93 51.58
N VAL A 726 -15.75 8.68 51.93
CA VAL A 726 -15.86 7.58 50.95
C VAL A 726 -16.93 7.89 49.92
N ASP A 727 -18.11 8.31 50.38
CA ASP A 727 -19.27 8.56 49.52
C ASP A 727 -19.03 9.75 48.58
N ASP A 728 -18.42 10.83 49.08
CA ASP A 728 -18.08 12.02 48.30
C ASP A 728 -17.07 11.69 47.18
N LEU A 729 -15.98 10.99 47.51
CA LEU A 729 -14.96 10.65 46.52
C LEU A 729 -15.50 9.63 45.50
N ASN A 730 -16.27 8.65 45.95
CA ASN A 730 -16.90 7.66 45.06
C ASN A 730 -17.89 8.32 44.08
N THR A 731 -18.70 9.28 44.56
CA THR A 731 -19.62 10.05 43.72
C THR A 731 -18.86 10.83 42.66
N ASN A 732 -17.82 11.56 43.06
CA ASN A 732 -17.02 12.35 42.12
C ASN A 732 -16.31 11.48 41.05
N ILE A 733 -15.79 10.30 41.43
CA ILE A 733 -15.20 9.36 40.46
C ILE A 733 -16.26 8.85 39.47
N ASN A 734 -17.44 8.49 39.95
CA ASN A 734 -18.53 8.01 39.08
C ASN A 734 -19.01 9.11 38.12
N ASP A 735 -19.13 10.35 38.59
CA ASP A 735 -19.50 11.49 37.75
C ASP A 735 -18.43 11.78 36.69
N PHE A 736 -17.13 11.66 37.04
CA PHE A 736 -16.03 11.78 36.10
C PHE A 736 -16.11 10.73 34.98
N ASP A 737 -16.27 9.46 35.36
CA ASP A 737 -16.32 8.33 34.42
C ASP A 737 -17.55 8.41 33.51
N ASN A 738 -18.71 8.78 34.06
CA ASN A 738 -19.95 8.98 33.30
C ASN A 738 -19.82 10.13 32.30
N ALA A 739 -19.37 11.30 32.74
CA ALA A 739 -19.17 12.46 31.86
C ALA A 739 -18.18 12.15 30.73
N THR A 740 -17.06 11.50 31.05
CA THR A 740 -16.05 11.09 30.06
C THR A 740 -16.62 10.09 29.05
N ALA A 741 -17.31 9.04 29.51
CA ALA A 741 -17.93 8.06 28.62
C ALA A 741 -18.97 8.70 27.70
N ARG A 742 -19.79 9.60 28.25
CA ARG A 742 -20.87 10.25 27.49
C ARG A 742 -20.33 11.22 26.44
N ILE A 743 -19.28 11.98 26.76
CA ILE A 743 -18.57 12.83 25.80
C ILE A 743 -18.02 11.98 24.65
N LYS A 744 -17.38 10.85 24.97
CA LYS A 744 -16.81 9.94 23.97
C LYS A 744 -17.89 9.36 23.03
N GLU A 745 -19.02 8.90 23.56
CA GLU A 745 -20.15 8.40 22.76
C GLU A 745 -20.70 9.47 21.79
N LEU A 746 -20.81 10.71 22.27
CA LEU A 746 -21.27 11.85 21.46
C LEU A 746 -20.25 12.20 20.37
N ASP A 747 -18.96 12.19 20.68
CA ASP A 747 -17.89 12.42 19.70
C ASP A 747 -17.82 11.33 18.63
N GLU A 748 -17.96 10.07 19.00
CA GLU A 748 -18.02 8.95 18.07
C GLU A 748 -19.26 9.05 17.15
N SER A 749 -20.41 9.47 17.69
CA SER A 749 -21.64 9.69 16.91
C SER A 749 -21.48 10.83 15.90
N ILE A 750 -20.91 11.96 16.33
CA ILE A 750 -20.58 13.11 15.47
C ILE A 750 -19.61 12.69 14.37
N LYS A 751 -18.54 11.97 14.74
CA LYS A 751 -17.53 11.47 13.79
C LYS A 751 -18.14 10.54 12.75
N LYS A 752 -18.95 9.57 13.17
CA LYS A 752 -19.63 8.62 12.27
C LYS A 752 -20.52 9.33 11.25
N ARG A 753 -21.29 10.34 11.68
CA ARG A 753 -22.13 11.15 10.77
C ARG A 753 -21.28 11.99 9.81
N ASN A 754 -20.18 12.57 10.29
CA ASN A 754 -19.25 13.33 9.44
C ASN A 754 -18.58 12.43 8.39
N ASP A 755 -18.13 11.24 8.78
CA ASP A 755 -17.51 10.26 7.89
C ASP A 755 -18.50 9.74 6.85
N THR A 756 -19.78 9.55 7.21
CA THR A 756 -20.85 9.15 6.28
C THR A 756 -21.02 10.17 5.15
N VAL A 757 -21.08 11.46 5.48
CA VAL A 757 -21.21 12.53 4.46
C VAL A 757 -19.90 12.69 3.67
N LYS A 758 -18.75 12.62 4.33
CA LYS A 758 -17.43 12.76 3.69
C LYS A 758 -17.14 11.67 2.67
N ASN A 759 -17.57 10.43 2.95
CA ASN A 759 -17.37 9.30 2.05
C ASN A 759 -18.54 9.07 1.08
N TRP A 760 -19.59 9.91 1.13
CA TRP A 760 -20.81 9.71 0.34
C TRP A 760 -20.54 9.52 -1.15
N ASP A 761 -19.73 10.40 -1.74
CA ASP A 761 -19.41 10.37 -3.18
C ASP A 761 -18.58 9.13 -3.58
N LYS A 762 -17.79 8.59 -2.65
CA LYS A 762 -17.02 7.36 -2.84
C LYS A 762 -17.91 6.11 -2.74
N ASP A 763 -18.87 6.12 -1.82
CA ASP A 763 -19.75 4.99 -1.55
C ASP A 763 -20.94 4.92 -2.52
N HIS A 764 -21.27 6.05 -3.19
CA HIS A 764 -22.38 6.19 -4.14
C HIS A 764 -21.92 6.62 -5.54
N GLN A 765 -20.77 6.11 -6.00
CA GLN A 765 -20.27 6.37 -7.35
C GLN A 765 -21.30 5.97 -8.44
N ASP A 766 -21.45 6.83 -9.46
CA ASP A 766 -22.29 6.57 -10.64
C ASP A 766 -21.65 5.48 -11.51
N LYS A 767 -21.81 4.22 -11.08
CA LYS A 767 -21.29 3.01 -11.73
C LYS A 767 -21.76 2.88 -13.19
N TYR A 768 -22.89 3.49 -13.54
CA TYR A 768 -23.38 3.54 -14.93
C TYR A 768 -22.48 4.44 -15.78
N LYS A 769 -22.21 5.68 -15.34
CA LYS A 769 -21.25 6.57 -16.04
C LYS A 769 -19.85 5.99 -16.07
N GLU A 770 -19.41 5.34 -15.00
CA GLU A 770 -18.12 4.66 -14.93
C GLU A 770 -17.99 3.61 -16.04
N LEU A 771 -18.96 2.70 -16.14
CA LEU A 771 -18.95 1.63 -17.12
C LEU A 771 -19.17 2.13 -18.55
N MET A 772 -19.97 3.18 -18.75
CA MET A 772 -20.14 3.83 -20.06
C MET A 772 -18.85 4.53 -20.50
N ALA A 773 -18.15 5.23 -19.60
CA ALA A 773 -16.84 5.81 -19.87
C ALA A 773 -15.79 4.73 -20.19
N TYR A 774 -15.87 3.58 -19.51
CA TYR A 774 -15.03 2.43 -19.79
C TYR A 774 -15.31 1.82 -21.18
N TRP A 775 -16.58 1.70 -21.57
CA TRP A 775 -16.96 1.31 -22.94
C TRP A 775 -16.48 2.32 -23.98
N ASP A 776 -16.69 3.61 -23.73
CA ASP A 776 -16.25 4.68 -24.62
C ASP A 776 -14.72 4.67 -24.74
N MET A 777 -13.96 4.40 -23.68
CA MET A 777 -12.50 4.17 -23.74
C MET A 777 -12.13 2.96 -24.63
N LEU A 778 -12.88 1.85 -24.53
CA LEU A 778 -12.68 0.67 -25.37
C LEU A 778 -13.00 0.96 -26.85
N GLU A 779 -14.00 1.79 -27.17
CA GLU A 779 -14.37 2.16 -28.55
C GLU A 779 -13.53 3.31 -29.14
N THR A 780 -13.17 4.31 -28.34
CA THR A 780 -12.57 5.59 -28.77
C THR A 780 -11.05 5.65 -28.66
N GLY A 781 -10.36 4.52 -28.46
CA GLY A 781 -8.90 4.42 -28.61
C GLY A 781 -8.34 4.92 -29.98
N ARG A 782 -9.20 5.40 -30.89
CA ARG A 782 -8.92 6.11 -32.13
C ARG A 782 -8.80 7.63 -32.05
N ASP A 783 -9.41 8.32 -31.07
CA ASP A 783 -9.61 9.79 -31.17
C ASP A 783 -8.74 10.64 -30.23
N SER A 784 -7.84 10.06 -29.44
CA SER A 784 -7.03 10.90 -28.55
C SER A 784 -5.93 11.71 -29.26
N HIS A 785 -5.55 11.44 -30.52
CA HIS A 785 -4.59 12.28 -31.27
C HIS A 785 -4.93 12.33 -32.78
N THR A 786 -5.85 13.20 -33.21
CA THR A 786 -5.96 13.61 -34.62
C THR A 786 -5.87 15.11 -34.80
N GLY A 787 -4.75 15.68 -34.36
CA GLY A 787 -4.06 16.71 -35.14
C GLY A 787 -3.21 16.01 -36.20
N LYS A 788 -3.25 16.51 -37.43
CA LYS A 788 -2.62 15.94 -38.65
C LYS A 788 -1.22 15.33 -38.41
N PHE A 789 -0.93 14.20 -39.08
CA PHE A 789 0.40 13.60 -39.24
C PHE A 789 1.09 12.96 -38.01
N TYR A 790 0.56 11.86 -37.47
CA TYR A 790 1.41 10.83 -36.84
C TYR A 790 1.23 9.50 -37.56
N SER A 791 2.22 9.26 -38.40
CA SER A 791 2.37 8.27 -39.44
C SER A 791 2.52 6.84 -38.91
N TRP A 792 2.19 5.90 -39.79
CA TRP A 792 2.81 4.58 -39.94
C TRP A 792 4.34 4.66 -40.16
N MET A 793 5.07 5.44 -39.37
CA MET A 793 6.54 5.40 -39.37
C MET A 793 7.04 4.42 -38.30
N PRO A 794 8.02 3.56 -38.64
CA PRO A 794 8.62 2.62 -37.70
C PRO A 794 9.53 3.36 -36.71
N GLY A 795 8.98 3.71 -35.55
CA GLY A 795 9.73 4.16 -34.39
C GLY A 795 8.84 4.23 -33.16
N SER A 796 9.05 3.51 -32.06
CA SER A 796 9.81 2.27 -31.81
C SER A 796 9.16 1.68 -30.55
N ALA A 797 8.45 0.55 -30.65
CA ALA A 797 7.92 -0.17 -29.49
C ALA A 797 8.99 -0.35 -28.39
N LYS A 798 10.25 -0.53 -28.79
CA LYS A 798 11.46 -0.59 -27.95
C LYS A 798 11.68 0.61 -27.00
N LYS A 799 11.29 1.84 -27.37
CA LYS A 799 11.37 3.03 -26.47
C LYS A 799 10.26 3.03 -25.41
N LYS A 800 9.15 2.36 -25.68
CA LYS A 800 8.03 2.21 -24.75
C LYS A 800 8.27 1.03 -23.81
N GLN A 801 8.76 -0.10 -24.36
CA GLN A 801 9.25 -1.25 -23.60
C GLN A 801 10.41 -0.87 -22.66
N GLY A 802 11.42 -0.12 -23.14
CA GLY A 802 12.52 0.34 -22.28
C GLY A 802 12.13 1.37 -21.19
N ARG A 803 10.95 1.98 -21.27
CA ARG A 803 10.37 2.75 -20.15
C ARG A 803 9.62 1.85 -19.18
N PHE A 804 9.01 0.78 -19.67
CA PHE A 804 8.29 -0.24 -18.91
C PHE A 804 9.25 -1.14 -18.11
N ASP A 805 10.33 -1.62 -18.73
CA ASP A 805 11.36 -2.45 -18.05
C ASP A 805 12.15 -1.62 -17.00
N LYS A 806 12.20 -0.29 -17.17
CA LYS A 806 12.71 0.65 -16.14
C LYS A 806 11.77 0.80 -14.93
N MET A 807 10.49 0.48 -15.06
CA MET A 807 9.48 0.51 -13.98
C MET A 807 9.42 -0.82 -13.21
N GLU A 808 9.74 -1.95 -13.86
CA GLU A 808 9.73 -3.28 -13.23
C GLU A 808 10.85 -3.45 -12.17
N ASN A 809 11.99 -2.78 -12.35
CA ASN A 809 13.12 -2.76 -11.40
C ASN A 809 12.87 -1.92 -10.11
N MET A 810 11.63 -1.47 -9.85
CA MET A 810 11.26 -0.65 -8.67
C MET A 810 10.52 -1.45 -7.58
N ARG A 811 10.59 -2.78 -7.63
CA ARG A 811 9.97 -3.72 -6.67
C ARG A 811 11.03 -4.61 -6.03
N ASP A 812 10.86 -4.94 -4.76
CA ASP A 812 11.68 -5.97 -4.12
C ASP A 812 11.16 -7.39 -4.41
N ALA A 813 11.88 -8.40 -3.94
CA ALA A 813 11.57 -9.82 -4.16
C ALA A 813 10.21 -10.27 -3.55
N SER A 814 9.57 -9.44 -2.72
CA SER A 814 8.24 -9.70 -2.15
C SER A 814 7.11 -9.02 -2.93
N GLY A 815 7.44 -8.18 -3.92
CA GLY A 815 6.49 -7.43 -4.72
C GLY A 815 6.06 -6.09 -4.09
N ALA A 816 6.75 -5.64 -3.03
CA ALA A 816 6.50 -4.35 -2.38
C ALA A 816 7.26 -3.20 -3.09
N LEU A 817 6.71 -1.98 -2.98
CA LEU A 817 7.22 -0.74 -3.59
C LEU A 817 8.39 -0.16 -2.79
N ILE A 818 9.47 0.23 -3.47
CA ILE A 818 10.61 0.93 -2.86
C ILE A 818 10.28 2.42 -2.66
N ILE A 819 10.31 2.90 -1.41
CA ILE A 819 10.00 4.29 -1.03
C ILE A 819 11.29 5.12 -1.00
N ASP A 820 11.24 6.36 -1.51
CA ASP A 820 12.34 7.32 -1.45
C ASP A 820 12.45 7.88 -0.01
N PRO A 821 13.54 7.60 0.72
CA PRO A 821 13.65 7.92 2.15
C PRO A 821 13.79 9.42 2.43
N THR A 822 14.25 10.19 1.44
CA THR A 822 14.42 11.65 1.53
C THR A 822 13.11 12.41 1.35
N THR A 823 12.17 11.87 0.57
CA THR A 823 10.92 12.56 0.23
C THR A 823 9.68 11.91 0.84
N GLY A 824 9.80 10.72 1.43
CA GLY A 824 8.71 9.95 2.03
C GLY A 824 7.64 9.51 1.01
N ARG A 825 7.96 9.60 -0.29
CA ARG A 825 7.03 9.28 -1.38
C ARG A 825 7.45 7.99 -2.08
N PRO A 826 6.48 7.17 -2.51
CA PRO A 826 6.74 6.12 -3.49
C PRO A 826 7.33 6.76 -4.75
N LYS A 827 8.42 6.21 -5.30
CA LYS A 827 8.82 6.58 -6.67
C LYS A 827 7.67 6.17 -7.61
N GLN A 828 7.01 7.16 -8.20
CA GLN A 828 5.66 7.06 -8.76
C GLN A 828 5.48 5.94 -9.80
N ASP A 829 4.54 5.03 -9.52
CA ASP A 829 3.94 4.12 -10.50
C ASP A 829 2.40 4.14 -10.38
N MET A 830 1.72 4.63 -11.44
CA MET A 830 0.26 4.75 -11.50
C MET A 830 -0.23 4.56 -12.94
N HIS A 831 -0.98 3.49 -13.28
CA HIS A 831 -1.45 3.32 -14.67
C HIS A 831 -2.95 2.98 -14.88
N LYS A 832 -3.61 2.04 -14.19
CA LYS A 832 -5.02 1.70 -14.54
C LYS A 832 -6.06 2.67 -13.99
N ASN A 833 -6.07 2.85 -12.66
CA ASN A 833 -7.08 3.69 -12.01
C ASN A 833 -6.88 5.18 -12.31
N ILE A 834 -5.65 5.62 -12.60
CA ILE A 834 -5.37 7.04 -12.89
C ILE A 834 -5.62 7.41 -14.35
N LEU A 835 -5.37 6.53 -15.33
CA LEU A 835 -5.79 6.82 -16.70
C LEU A 835 -7.32 6.88 -16.80
N PHE A 836 -7.99 5.98 -16.09
CA PHE A 836 -9.44 5.98 -15.98
C PHE A 836 -9.97 7.19 -15.21
N GLN A 837 -9.37 7.54 -14.06
CA GLN A 837 -9.72 8.75 -13.30
C GLN A 837 -9.45 10.03 -14.11
N LYS A 838 -8.30 10.15 -14.79
CA LYS A 838 -8.01 11.31 -15.67
C LYS A 838 -8.95 11.40 -16.86
N TYR A 839 -9.41 10.28 -17.40
CA TYR A 839 -10.45 10.28 -18.43
C TYR A 839 -11.78 10.80 -17.86
N LEU A 840 -12.20 10.33 -16.68
CA LEU A 840 -13.36 10.84 -15.96
C LEU A 840 -13.24 12.34 -15.64
N ASP A 841 -12.08 12.79 -15.17
CA ASP A 841 -11.80 14.19 -14.83
C ASP A 841 -11.90 15.08 -16.08
N ASN A 842 -11.32 14.66 -17.21
CA ASN A 842 -11.44 15.39 -18.48
C ASN A 842 -12.88 15.40 -19.05
N TYR A 843 -13.66 14.34 -18.79
CA TYR A 843 -15.07 14.28 -19.19
C TYR A 843 -15.96 15.16 -18.29
N SER A 844 -15.57 15.33 -17.02
CA SER A 844 -16.27 16.16 -16.03
C SER A 844 -16.03 17.67 -16.23
N MET A 845 -14.98 18.06 -16.93
CA MET A 845 -14.67 19.46 -17.26
C MET A 845 -15.46 20.03 -18.47
N VAL A 846 -16.34 19.23 -19.09
CA VAL A 846 -17.20 19.65 -20.23
C VAL A 846 -18.70 19.59 -19.87
N ALA A 847 -19.04 19.71 -18.58
CA ALA A 847 -20.41 19.89 -18.11
C ALA A 847 -20.68 21.33 -17.68
#